data_AF-A0A942H5A2-F1
#
_entry.id   AF-A0A942H5A2-F1
#
_cell.length_a   1.000
_cell.length_b   1.000
_cell.length_c   1.000
_cell.angle_alpha   90.00
_cell.angle_beta   90.00
_cell.angle_gamma   90.00
#
_symmetry.space_group_name_H-M   'P 1'
#
loop_
_entity.id
_entity.type
_entity.pdbx_description
1 polymer ?
#
loop_
_entity_poly.entity_id
_entity_poly.type
_entity_poly.pdbx_seq_one_letter_code
_entity_poly.pdbx_strand_id
1 'polypeptide(L)'
;MPAAPALNQTDEAALRAMIEKLYAHWANKDVESYSGLWSVDSALLNRRREALQKEFTANEKIEVLTLNFARFKIEGNQAEVRVNLTFRLTNRAAKIVTETRHRLLECVLEANTWRIKREVGAEENLAAALAGTPAVTERDALLAANTDLVNETLGIALLDDSQRALSRQQPGRAMLALQLANELGTKIGTPLLVARSQYYVGEFLHTQGDYLGTLNSYQESLRILQAEKYAPGILATLNNIGTVQAELGDYEAALTAFQQSWRLLGTQRDVNLARVLTNLGSVYLSQGNYQQALHHLNQSIELSKSLSDPLRQSIALNSLARLYAEQGDDALAADAYEQALELRKIAKDQIGYADLLSNYGVFQARKGRYDEALKYYQQALESITETDKLRRARILQNIGDLYRRQKQFTAALKSYEESLALREASNSKEGLSFTLHGLAGLHAEQGRYEQAITLIERALSLAREVNNRELLWREYDTAGKIYDLTQKPAAARHAYDESIAVIEELRAQVVGGEQQQAQFFESKLSPFHGVMRILLTQQNLTAALGYAERSKARVLLDVLRGGRADIAKAMTPAEQEKEKVLQREIVSLNTQLYLTSIRKQSDPALVRELQSRLQKSRTNQQAFQAALYAAHPELKVQRGQTLDFDLPQVAGRLLDSQTALLEYVVTDDKTYLFALTQGAAKAGNVNLQLYEIAVDRGKLNTDVEEFRRQLATHEITFAAAAANLYERFVKPAAAQLKGKTKLVIVRDAGLWELPFQALKNEAGRFLIEDFAISYAPSLAALAEMTRVQQNRRQESRTPSVVAFGNPSFGATRGATVPIKVGFAPLPSTETEVNQLAKLYGSAQSKIYLGAEAREERLKAEAGNASVLHLATHGILNDASPMYSQIVLAQPDEKSSEDGMLEAWEVMKLDLQAQVAVLSACETGRGRIGAGEGVIGLTWAFFVAGAPASVVSQWKVDAESTSELMQEFHRNLQSQERKTKAESLRAAELKLLQNPKYRHPFFWASFSLIGEGN
;
A
#
# COMPACT_ATOMS: atom_id res chain seq x y z
N MET A 1 -48.68 27.08 -59.46
CA MET A 1 -47.35 27.63 -59.78
C MET A 1 -47.47 29.13 -60.02
N PRO A 2 -46.83 29.98 -59.20
CA PRO A 2 -46.23 31.22 -59.68
C PRO A 2 -44.71 31.03 -59.84
N ALA A 3 -44.14 31.68 -60.85
CA ALA A 3 -42.77 31.53 -61.31
C ALA A 3 -41.74 32.02 -60.28
N ALA A 4 -40.60 31.31 -60.19
CA ALA A 4 -39.44 31.70 -59.41
C ALA A 4 -38.87 33.06 -59.90
N PRO A 5 -38.44 33.95 -58.99
CA PRO A 5 -37.80 35.20 -59.38
C PRO A 5 -36.45 34.90 -60.02
N ALA A 6 -36.16 35.57 -61.14
CA ALA A 6 -34.87 35.51 -61.80
C ALA A 6 -33.76 35.96 -60.83
N LEU A 7 -32.73 35.12 -60.66
CA LEU A 7 -31.51 35.44 -59.93
C LEU A 7 -30.88 36.73 -60.50
N ASN A 8 -30.70 37.76 -59.68
CA ASN A 8 -29.96 38.98 -60.06
C ASN A 8 -28.48 38.65 -60.23
N GLN A 9 -27.99 38.53 -61.48
CA GLN A 9 -26.56 38.32 -61.78
C GLN A 9 -25.64 39.37 -61.14
N THR A 10 -26.16 40.55 -60.82
CA THR A 10 -25.44 41.66 -60.18
C THR A 10 -25.04 41.37 -58.73
N ASP A 11 -25.92 40.70 -57.97
CA ASP A 11 -25.67 40.36 -56.56
C ASP A 11 -24.63 39.25 -56.41
N GLU A 12 -24.69 38.24 -57.29
CA GLU A 12 -23.68 37.18 -57.34
C GLU A 12 -22.28 37.74 -57.66
N ALA A 13 -22.18 38.65 -58.63
CA ALA A 13 -20.92 39.31 -58.96
C ALA A 13 -20.37 40.14 -57.79
N ALA A 14 -21.23 40.85 -57.06
CA ALA A 14 -20.85 41.62 -55.89
C ALA A 14 -20.35 40.71 -54.73
N LEU A 15 -21.04 39.60 -54.48
CA LEU A 15 -20.62 38.60 -53.49
C LEU A 15 -19.28 37.95 -53.85
N ARG A 16 -19.07 37.59 -55.13
CA ARG A 16 -17.80 37.05 -55.63
C ARG A 16 -16.65 38.02 -55.37
N ALA A 17 -16.80 39.27 -55.80
CA ALA A 17 -15.78 40.30 -55.61
C ALA A 17 -15.45 40.56 -54.13
N MET A 18 -16.46 40.54 -53.25
CA MET A 18 -16.25 40.66 -51.81
C MET A 18 -15.44 39.49 -51.24
N ILE A 19 -15.79 38.25 -51.61
CA ILE A 19 -15.14 37.03 -51.07
C ILE A 19 -13.73 36.86 -51.65
N GLU A 20 -13.49 37.24 -52.90
CA GLU A 20 -12.15 37.31 -53.47
C GLU A 20 -11.27 38.32 -52.71
N LYS A 21 -11.80 39.52 -52.41
CA LYS A 21 -11.10 40.49 -51.56
C LYS A 21 -10.83 39.93 -50.17
N LEU A 22 -11.80 39.23 -49.57
CA LEU A 22 -11.65 38.61 -48.25
C LEU A 22 -10.43 37.69 -48.21
N TYR A 23 -10.32 36.74 -49.14
CA TYR A 23 -9.21 35.79 -49.14
C TYR A 23 -7.91 36.40 -49.65
N ALA A 24 -7.94 37.49 -50.43
CA ALA A 24 -6.76 38.29 -50.74
C ALA A 24 -6.20 39.00 -49.50
N HIS A 25 -7.06 39.65 -48.70
CA HIS A 25 -6.67 40.24 -47.42
C HIS A 25 -6.15 39.18 -46.43
N TRP A 26 -6.75 37.98 -46.44
CA TRP A 26 -6.27 36.84 -45.66
C TRP A 26 -4.86 36.40 -46.07
N ALA A 27 -4.59 36.23 -47.37
CA ALA A 27 -3.25 35.89 -47.87
C ALA A 27 -2.21 36.97 -47.52
N ASN A 28 -2.61 38.24 -47.56
CA ASN A 28 -1.77 39.38 -47.20
C ASN A 28 -1.64 39.59 -45.68
N LYS A 29 -2.30 38.76 -44.86
CA LYS A 29 -2.30 38.85 -43.40
C LYS A 29 -2.82 40.20 -42.87
N ASP A 30 -3.72 40.84 -43.64
CA ASP A 30 -4.32 42.13 -43.33
C ASP A 30 -5.63 41.94 -42.56
N VAL A 31 -5.52 41.94 -41.23
CA VAL A 31 -6.65 41.71 -40.31
C VAL A 31 -7.70 42.83 -40.39
N GLU A 32 -7.28 44.08 -40.58
CA GLU A 32 -8.18 45.24 -40.59
C GLU A 32 -9.02 45.24 -41.86
N SER A 33 -8.40 45.08 -43.03
CA SER A 33 -9.14 45.00 -44.29
C SER A 33 -9.98 43.72 -44.40
N TYR A 34 -9.51 42.59 -43.84
CA TYR A 34 -10.32 41.38 -43.72
C TYR A 34 -11.57 41.63 -42.87
N SER A 35 -11.41 42.25 -41.70
CA SER A 35 -12.50 42.56 -40.76
C SER A 35 -13.48 43.59 -41.34
N GLY A 36 -13.00 44.54 -42.16
CA GLY A 36 -13.83 45.59 -42.77
C GLY A 36 -14.90 45.07 -43.72
N LEU A 37 -14.74 43.84 -44.25
CA LEU A 37 -15.71 43.16 -45.10
C LEU A 37 -16.82 42.44 -44.31
N TRP A 38 -16.72 42.39 -42.98
CA TRP A 38 -17.75 41.80 -42.13
C TRP A 38 -18.84 42.82 -41.79
N SER A 39 -20.02 42.29 -41.46
CA SER A 39 -21.12 43.03 -40.85
C SER A 39 -20.71 43.52 -39.48
N VAL A 40 -21.05 44.76 -39.16
CA VAL A 40 -20.82 45.34 -37.81
C VAL A 40 -21.66 44.62 -36.75
N ASP A 41 -22.76 43.98 -37.15
CA ASP A 41 -23.66 43.24 -36.28
C ASP A 41 -23.26 41.75 -36.14
N SER A 42 -22.12 41.34 -36.71
CA SER A 42 -21.64 39.95 -36.56
C SER A 42 -21.09 39.69 -35.15
N ALA A 43 -21.82 38.87 -34.38
CA ALA A 43 -21.38 38.39 -33.08
C ALA A 43 -20.10 37.53 -33.13
N LEU A 44 -19.65 37.09 -34.31
CA LEU A 44 -18.49 36.21 -34.50
C LEU A 44 -17.23 36.96 -34.95
N LEU A 45 -17.34 38.24 -35.35
CA LEU A 45 -16.24 39.02 -35.90
C LEU A 45 -15.04 39.09 -34.95
N ASN A 46 -15.26 39.40 -33.68
CA ASN A 46 -14.18 39.51 -32.68
C ASN A 46 -13.44 38.17 -32.51
N ARG A 47 -14.18 37.06 -32.39
CA ARG A 47 -13.59 35.72 -32.26
C ARG A 47 -12.81 35.32 -33.51
N ARG A 48 -13.29 35.68 -34.71
CA ARG A 48 -12.59 35.42 -35.96
C ARG A 48 -11.31 36.24 -36.06
N ARG A 49 -11.33 37.50 -35.63
CA ARG A 49 -10.15 38.39 -35.58
C ARG A 49 -9.03 37.78 -34.73
N GLU A 50 -9.35 37.30 -33.53
CA GLU A 50 -8.38 36.63 -32.66
C GLU A 50 -7.81 35.36 -33.29
N ALA A 51 -8.65 34.55 -33.94
CA ALA A 51 -8.22 33.32 -34.60
C ALA A 51 -7.27 33.61 -35.78
N LEU A 52 -7.59 34.63 -36.59
CA LEU A 52 -6.74 35.09 -37.69
C LEU A 52 -5.39 35.60 -37.19
N GLN A 53 -5.36 36.35 -36.09
CA GLN A 53 -4.12 36.88 -35.56
C GLN A 53 -3.17 35.76 -35.09
N LYS A 54 -3.71 34.69 -34.50
CA LYS A 54 -2.95 33.47 -34.19
C LYS A 54 -2.45 32.76 -35.45
N GLU A 55 -3.33 32.58 -36.44
CA GLU A 55 -3.01 31.93 -37.72
C GLU A 55 -1.91 32.68 -38.49
N PHE A 56 -2.00 34.01 -38.55
CA PHE A 56 -1.03 34.88 -39.20
C PHE A 56 0.30 34.94 -38.43
N THR A 57 0.28 34.81 -37.11
CA THR A 57 1.51 34.75 -36.32
C THR A 57 2.26 33.44 -36.58
N ALA A 58 1.52 32.32 -36.69
CA ALA A 58 2.08 30.98 -36.89
C ALA A 58 2.66 30.75 -38.29
N ASN A 59 2.12 31.42 -39.31
CA ASN A 59 2.51 31.23 -40.70
C ASN A 59 3.31 32.43 -41.23
N GLU A 60 4.50 32.15 -41.77
CA GLU A 60 5.36 33.14 -42.41
C GLU A 60 4.72 33.65 -43.71
N LYS A 61 4.23 32.73 -44.54
CA LYS A 61 3.59 33.02 -45.83
C LYS A 61 2.26 32.28 -45.97
N ILE A 62 1.26 32.94 -46.53
CA ILE A 62 -0.04 32.38 -46.89
C ILE A 62 -0.29 32.69 -48.37
N GLU A 63 -0.51 31.66 -49.18
CA GLU A 63 -0.76 31.81 -50.62
C GLU A 63 -2.09 31.16 -50.97
N VAL A 64 -3.03 31.93 -51.49
CA VAL A 64 -4.26 31.36 -52.07
C VAL A 64 -3.92 30.86 -53.48
N LEU A 65 -4.08 29.56 -53.70
CA LEU A 65 -3.79 28.92 -54.98
C LEU A 65 -5.02 28.93 -55.89
N THR A 66 -6.18 28.55 -55.36
CA THR A 66 -7.46 28.59 -56.08
C THR A 66 -8.59 28.96 -55.12
N LEU A 67 -9.58 29.68 -55.64
CA LEU A 67 -10.83 30.02 -54.95
C LEU A 67 -11.99 29.74 -55.91
N ASN A 68 -12.67 28.61 -55.71
CA ASN A 68 -13.79 28.20 -56.56
C ASN A 68 -15.10 28.41 -55.82
N PHE A 69 -16.10 29.01 -56.47
CA PHE A 69 -17.43 29.19 -55.88
C PHE A 69 -18.32 27.99 -56.23
N ALA A 70 -18.67 27.21 -55.22
CA ALA A 70 -19.39 25.95 -55.38
C ALA A 70 -20.92 26.12 -55.40
N ARG A 71 -21.46 27.12 -54.69
CA ARG A 71 -22.92 27.37 -54.63
C ARG A 71 -23.22 28.79 -54.17
N PHE A 72 -24.25 29.39 -54.76
CA PHE A 72 -24.91 30.61 -54.26
C PHE A 72 -26.36 30.31 -53.93
N LYS A 73 -26.82 30.82 -52.79
CA LYS A 73 -28.24 30.83 -52.42
C LYS A 73 -28.56 32.23 -51.89
N ILE A 74 -29.29 33.03 -52.65
CA ILE A 74 -29.62 34.42 -52.31
C ILE A 74 -31.12 34.50 -52.04
N GLU A 75 -31.48 34.96 -50.85
CA GLU A 75 -32.86 35.11 -50.39
C GLU A 75 -33.04 36.53 -49.83
N GLY A 76 -33.50 37.46 -50.68
CA GLY A 76 -33.67 38.87 -50.31
C GLY A 76 -32.35 39.52 -49.89
N ASN A 77 -32.27 40.03 -48.66
CA ASN A 77 -31.09 40.69 -48.11
C ASN A 77 -30.08 39.72 -47.47
N GLN A 78 -30.24 38.41 -47.66
CA GLN A 78 -29.33 37.39 -47.13
C GLN A 78 -28.81 36.51 -48.27
N ALA A 79 -27.57 36.05 -48.14
CA ALA A 79 -26.99 35.10 -49.07
C ALA A 79 -26.12 34.07 -48.35
N GLU A 80 -26.19 32.82 -48.79
CA GLU A 80 -25.25 31.77 -48.44
C GLU A 80 -24.36 31.49 -49.65
N VAL A 81 -23.05 31.60 -49.46
CA VAL A 81 -22.05 31.34 -50.49
C VAL A 81 -21.11 30.26 -50.01
N ARG A 82 -21.02 29.17 -50.78
CA ARG A 82 -20.07 28.09 -50.51
C ARG A 82 -18.88 28.20 -51.45
N VAL A 83 -17.68 28.16 -50.88
CA VAL A 83 -16.43 28.26 -51.64
C VAL A 83 -15.46 27.16 -51.28
N ASN A 84 -14.66 26.76 -52.26
CA ASN A 84 -13.58 25.79 -52.14
C ASN A 84 -12.27 26.56 -52.28
N LEU A 85 -11.56 26.72 -51.16
CA LEU A 85 -10.33 27.48 -51.07
C LEU A 85 -9.16 26.51 -50.98
N THR A 86 -8.34 26.43 -52.03
CA THR A 86 -7.04 25.76 -51.97
C THR A 86 -5.95 26.78 -51.71
N PHE A 87 -5.13 26.54 -50.70
CA PHE A 87 -4.08 27.47 -50.30
C PHE A 87 -2.83 26.73 -49.84
N ARG A 88 -1.73 27.46 -49.76
CA ARG A 88 -0.44 27.00 -49.29
C ARG A 88 0.00 27.84 -48.10
N LEU A 89 0.33 27.18 -47.00
CA LEU A 89 0.92 27.79 -45.82
C LEU A 89 2.40 27.43 -45.75
N THR A 90 3.23 28.43 -45.46
CA THR A 90 4.62 28.22 -45.06
C THR A 90 4.75 28.67 -43.61
N ASN A 91 4.98 27.72 -42.71
CA ASN A 91 5.23 28.07 -41.31
C ASN A 91 6.67 28.58 -41.13
N ARG A 92 6.97 29.18 -39.96
CA ARG A 92 8.30 29.75 -39.66
C ARG A 92 9.45 28.73 -39.60
N ALA A 93 9.15 27.43 -39.64
CA ALA A 93 10.14 26.35 -39.74
C ALA A 93 10.32 25.88 -41.21
N ALA A 94 9.89 26.70 -42.18
CA ALA A 94 9.88 26.41 -43.61
C ALA A 94 9.08 25.16 -44.02
N LYS A 95 8.18 24.66 -43.16
CA LYS A 95 7.28 23.56 -43.50
C LYS A 95 6.16 24.10 -44.39
N ILE A 96 6.03 23.53 -45.57
CA ILE A 96 5.00 23.87 -46.54
C ILE A 96 3.83 22.90 -46.41
N VAL A 97 2.61 23.42 -46.29
CA VAL A 97 1.37 22.65 -46.27
C VAL A 97 0.46 23.21 -47.35
N THR A 98 -0.03 22.35 -48.26
CA THR A 98 -1.07 22.72 -49.23
C THR A 98 -2.36 22.01 -48.82
N GLU A 99 -3.44 22.76 -48.68
CA GLU A 99 -4.71 22.28 -48.14
C GLU A 99 -5.87 22.89 -48.95
N THR A 100 -6.97 22.14 -49.08
CA THR A 100 -8.24 22.65 -49.62
C THR A 100 -9.27 22.67 -48.50
N ARG A 101 -9.87 23.83 -48.24
CA ARG A 101 -10.97 23.99 -47.27
C ARG A 101 -12.25 24.38 -47.97
N HIS A 102 -13.35 23.75 -47.62
CA HIS A 102 -14.68 24.17 -48.02
C HIS A 102 -15.26 25.11 -46.96
N ARG A 103 -15.65 26.32 -47.36
CA ARG A 103 -16.17 27.34 -46.44
C ARG A 103 -17.58 27.72 -46.84
N LEU A 104 -18.43 27.91 -45.83
CA LEU A 104 -19.75 28.48 -45.98
C LEU A 104 -19.72 29.89 -45.40
N LEU A 105 -20.06 30.87 -46.23
CA LEU A 105 -20.19 32.27 -45.86
C LEU A 105 -21.67 32.67 -45.88
N GLU A 106 -22.18 33.11 -44.74
CA GLU A 106 -23.47 33.79 -44.67
C GLU A 106 -23.22 35.28 -44.74
N CYS A 107 -23.87 35.91 -45.71
CA CYS A 107 -23.72 37.30 -46.06
C CYS A 107 -25.05 38.04 -45.88
N VAL A 108 -24.97 39.31 -45.54
CA VAL A 108 -26.12 40.21 -45.38
C VAL A 108 -25.89 41.47 -46.20
N LEU A 109 -26.95 41.99 -46.81
CA LEU A 109 -26.92 43.23 -47.57
C LEU A 109 -27.18 44.41 -46.62
N GLU A 110 -26.16 45.23 -46.36
CA GLU A 110 -26.21 46.41 -45.48
C GLU A 110 -25.88 47.67 -46.29
N ALA A 111 -26.78 48.65 -46.30
CA ALA A 111 -26.60 49.91 -47.05
C ALA A 111 -26.15 49.68 -48.51
N ASN A 112 -26.83 48.78 -49.22
CA ASN A 112 -26.53 48.35 -50.60
C ASN A 112 -25.15 47.71 -50.82
N THR A 113 -24.48 47.26 -49.75
CA THR A 113 -23.20 46.56 -49.82
C THR A 113 -23.30 45.21 -49.12
N TRP A 114 -22.93 44.13 -49.81
CA TRP A 114 -22.84 42.82 -49.19
C TRP A 114 -21.72 42.79 -48.15
N ARG A 115 -22.01 42.19 -46.99
CA ARG A 115 -21.07 42.02 -45.88
C ARG A 115 -21.16 40.62 -45.31
N ILE A 116 -20.05 40.10 -44.77
CA ILE A 116 -20.00 38.76 -44.18
C ILE A 116 -20.56 38.81 -42.75
N LYS A 117 -21.59 38.02 -42.51
CA LYS A 117 -22.19 37.85 -41.18
C LYS A 117 -21.56 36.68 -40.43
N ARG A 118 -21.29 35.57 -41.11
CA ARG A 118 -20.71 34.34 -40.53
C ARG A 118 -19.86 33.60 -41.55
N GLU A 119 -18.76 33.02 -41.12
CA GLU A 119 -17.87 32.18 -41.94
C GLU A 119 -17.51 30.91 -41.16
N VAL A 120 -17.91 29.74 -41.65
CA VAL A 120 -17.71 28.44 -40.98
C VAL A 120 -17.18 27.39 -41.96
N GLY A 121 -16.66 26.26 -41.47
CA GLY A 121 -16.38 25.11 -42.32
C GLY A 121 -17.68 24.56 -42.90
N ALA A 122 -17.71 24.25 -44.20
CA ALA A 122 -18.92 23.75 -44.85
C ALA A 122 -19.31 22.36 -44.30
N GLU A 123 -18.33 21.49 -44.09
CA GLU A 123 -18.51 20.18 -43.46
C GLU A 123 -18.94 20.28 -42.00
N GLU A 124 -18.36 21.21 -41.23
CA GLU A 124 -18.74 21.43 -39.82
C GLU A 124 -20.19 21.88 -39.69
N ASN A 125 -20.62 22.79 -40.58
CA ASN A 125 -22.00 23.26 -40.61
C ASN A 125 -22.97 22.15 -41.05
N LEU A 126 -22.59 21.36 -42.06
CA LEU A 126 -23.39 20.21 -42.50
C LEU A 126 -23.45 19.12 -41.41
N ALA A 127 -22.35 18.81 -40.75
CA ALA A 127 -22.30 17.86 -39.64
C ALA A 127 -23.23 18.29 -38.50
N ALA A 128 -23.20 19.57 -38.11
CA ALA A 128 -24.10 20.11 -37.08
C ALA A 128 -25.57 20.05 -37.50
N ALA A 129 -25.89 20.29 -38.78
CA ALA A 129 -27.24 20.19 -39.31
C ALA A 129 -27.72 18.72 -39.33
N LEU A 130 -26.88 17.79 -39.79
CA LEU A 130 -27.19 16.36 -39.82
C LEU A 130 -27.40 15.81 -38.40
N ALA A 131 -26.52 16.12 -37.46
CA ALA A 131 -26.65 15.69 -36.07
C ALA A 131 -27.83 16.37 -35.33
N GLY A 132 -28.27 17.53 -35.80
CA GLY A 132 -29.43 18.24 -35.27
C GLY A 132 -30.78 17.79 -35.87
N THR A 133 -30.77 16.99 -36.93
CA THR A 133 -31.96 16.59 -37.68
C THR A 133 -32.34 15.13 -37.36
N PRO A 134 -33.42 14.87 -36.61
CA PRO A 134 -33.76 13.51 -36.20
C PRO A 134 -34.32 12.66 -37.35
N ALA A 135 -35.05 13.26 -38.30
CA ALA A 135 -35.68 12.54 -39.41
C ALA A 135 -34.64 12.04 -40.42
N VAL A 136 -34.64 10.73 -40.70
CA VAL A 136 -33.73 10.10 -41.67
C VAL A 136 -33.92 10.68 -43.07
N THR A 137 -35.17 10.87 -43.52
CA THR A 137 -35.51 11.41 -44.83
C THR A 137 -34.98 12.82 -45.06
N GLU A 138 -35.00 13.66 -44.02
CA GLU A 138 -34.46 15.02 -44.08
C GLU A 138 -32.93 15.02 -44.10
N ARG A 139 -32.29 14.11 -43.35
CA ARG A 139 -30.82 13.92 -43.41
C ARG A 139 -30.38 13.43 -44.79
N ASP A 140 -31.10 12.49 -45.39
CA ASP A 140 -30.83 12.02 -46.74
C ASP A 140 -30.96 13.15 -47.77
N ALA A 141 -31.97 14.02 -47.62
CA ALA A 141 -32.13 15.20 -48.46
C ALA A 141 -30.96 16.20 -48.28
N LEU A 142 -30.48 16.40 -47.04
CA LEU A 142 -29.31 17.24 -46.76
C LEU A 142 -28.03 16.68 -47.40
N LEU A 143 -27.81 15.36 -47.31
CA LEU A 143 -26.67 14.70 -47.96
C LEU A 143 -26.77 14.77 -49.50
N ALA A 144 -27.96 14.55 -50.06
CA ALA A 144 -28.20 14.64 -51.49
C ALA A 144 -28.04 16.06 -52.03
N ALA A 145 -28.36 17.08 -51.22
CA ALA A 145 -28.17 18.49 -51.59
C ALA A 145 -26.70 18.96 -51.47
N ASN A 146 -25.81 18.17 -50.87
CA ASN A 146 -24.42 18.53 -50.58
C ASN A 146 -23.45 17.37 -50.93
N THR A 147 -23.66 16.72 -52.07
CA THR A 147 -22.86 15.54 -52.50
C THR A 147 -21.36 15.79 -52.55
N ASP A 148 -20.93 17.02 -52.84
CA ASP A 148 -19.53 17.45 -52.87
C ASP A 148 -18.86 17.48 -51.49
N LEU A 149 -19.65 17.55 -50.42
CA LEU A 149 -19.17 17.51 -49.03
C LEU A 149 -19.21 16.11 -48.42
N VAL A 150 -19.72 15.10 -49.14
CA VAL A 150 -19.77 13.69 -48.69
C VAL A 150 -18.39 13.07 -48.83
N ASN A 151 -17.48 13.41 -47.91
CA ASN A 151 -16.07 13.06 -47.92
C ASN A 151 -15.55 12.76 -46.49
N GLU A 152 -14.27 12.43 -46.36
CA GLU A 152 -13.65 12.10 -45.05
C GLU A 152 -13.69 13.28 -44.07
N THR A 153 -13.54 14.52 -44.54
CA THR A 153 -13.60 15.74 -43.71
C THR A 153 -14.96 15.89 -43.03
N LEU A 154 -16.06 15.57 -43.72
CA LEU A 154 -17.40 15.53 -43.11
C LEU A 154 -17.50 14.46 -42.02
N GLY A 155 -16.88 13.30 -42.25
CA GLY A 155 -16.78 12.25 -41.23
C GLY A 155 -16.07 12.73 -39.98
N ILE A 156 -14.91 13.37 -40.12
CA ILE A 156 -14.15 13.94 -39.00
C ILE A 156 -14.98 15.03 -38.29
N ALA A 157 -15.66 15.90 -39.05
CA ALA A 157 -16.51 16.94 -38.49
C ALA A 157 -17.70 16.38 -37.67
N LEU A 158 -18.28 15.24 -38.08
CA LEU A 158 -19.29 14.52 -37.31
C LEU A 158 -18.72 13.94 -36.01
N LEU A 159 -17.52 13.37 -36.05
CA LEU A 159 -16.83 12.91 -34.83
C LEU A 159 -16.57 14.07 -33.87
N ASP A 160 -16.11 15.22 -34.36
CA ASP A 160 -15.89 16.40 -33.52
C ASP A 160 -17.22 16.97 -32.97
N ASP A 161 -18.30 16.93 -33.74
CA ASP A 161 -19.63 17.32 -33.25
C ASP A 161 -20.10 16.41 -32.12
N SER A 162 -19.81 15.12 -32.21
CA SER A 162 -20.15 14.17 -31.14
C SER A 162 -19.48 14.54 -29.81
N GLN A 163 -18.18 14.87 -29.84
CA GLN A 163 -17.42 15.25 -28.64
C GLN A 163 -17.92 16.58 -28.05
N ARG A 164 -18.26 17.55 -28.90
CA ARG A 164 -18.89 18.80 -28.47
C ARG A 164 -20.27 18.57 -27.86
N ALA A 165 -21.06 17.67 -28.42
CA ALA A 165 -22.38 17.31 -27.91
C ALA A 165 -22.27 16.65 -26.53
N LEU A 166 -21.28 15.77 -26.30
CA LEU A 166 -21.01 15.19 -24.97
C LEU A 166 -20.64 16.26 -23.95
N SER A 167 -19.76 17.18 -24.32
CA SER A 167 -19.38 18.30 -23.45
C SER A 167 -20.56 19.21 -23.07
N ARG A 168 -21.62 19.21 -23.89
CA ARG A 168 -22.88 19.94 -23.66
C ARG A 168 -23.99 19.07 -23.06
N GLN A 169 -23.67 17.86 -22.61
CA GLN A 169 -24.62 16.90 -22.04
C GLN A 169 -25.77 16.54 -23.00
N GLN A 170 -25.46 16.38 -24.29
CA GLN A 170 -26.42 15.96 -25.33
C GLN A 170 -26.06 14.56 -25.85
N PRO A 171 -26.24 13.49 -25.05
CA PRO A 171 -25.78 12.14 -25.40
C PRO A 171 -26.48 11.56 -26.62
N GLY A 172 -27.77 11.86 -26.84
CA GLY A 172 -28.50 11.42 -28.03
C GLY A 172 -27.93 12.00 -29.33
N ARG A 173 -27.60 13.30 -29.33
CA ARG A 173 -26.94 13.95 -30.46
C ARG A 173 -25.54 13.39 -30.69
N ALA A 174 -24.79 13.17 -29.61
CA ALA A 174 -23.46 12.60 -29.71
C ALA A 174 -23.48 11.21 -30.37
N MET A 175 -24.35 10.31 -29.90
CA MET A 175 -24.51 8.99 -30.48
C MET A 175 -24.95 9.06 -31.95
N LEU A 176 -25.90 9.94 -32.29
CA LEU A 176 -26.35 10.12 -33.67
C LEU A 176 -25.21 10.57 -34.59
N ALA A 177 -24.39 11.51 -34.14
CA ALA A 177 -23.24 11.99 -34.90
C ALA A 177 -22.19 10.87 -35.13
N LEU A 178 -21.96 10.01 -34.13
CA LEU A 178 -21.08 8.84 -34.26
C LEU A 178 -21.62 7.81 -35.27
N GLN A 179 -22.92 7.52 -35.22
CA GLN A 179 -23.60 6.62 -36.17
C GLN A 179 -23.48 7.15 -37.61
N LEU A 180 -23.75 8.44 -37.79
CA LEU A 180 -23.61 9.11 -39.08
C LEU A 180 -22.18 9.06 -39.63
N ALA A 181 -21.17 9.27 -38.77
CA ALA A 181 -19.77 9.17 -39.18
C ALA A 181 -19.41 7.75 -39.64
N ASN A 182 -19.91 6.73 -38.94
CA ASN A 182 -19.73 5.31 -39.29
C ASN A 182 -20.39 4.95 -40.63
N GLU A 183 -21.64 5.35 -40.82
CA GLU A 183 -22.39 5.16 -42.08
C GLU A 183 -21.70 5.86 -43.25
N LEU A 184 -21.27 7.11 -43.05
CA LEU A 184 -20.54 7.87 -44.05
C LEU A 184 -19.23 7.18 -44.43
N GLY A 185 -18.42 6.77 -43.44
CA GLY A 185 -17.16 6.06 -43.68
C GLY A 185 -17.33 4.77 -44.48
N THR A 186 -18.41 4.04 -44.21
CA THR A 186 -18.77 2.83 -44.98
C THR A 186 -19.15 3.20 -46.41
N LYS A 187 -19.96 4.24 -46.60
CA LYS A 187 -20.44 4.70 -47.90
C LYS A 187 -19.33 5.22 -48.82
N ILE A 188 -18.36 5.95 -48.27
CA ILE A 188 -17.23 6.51 -49.04
C ILE A 188 -16.03 5.55 -49.13
N GLY A 189 -16.11 4.37 -48.50
CA GLY A 189 -15.05 3.37 -48.54
C GLY A 189 -13.77 3.80 -47.81
N THR A 190 -13.90 4.43 -46.63
CA THR A 190 -12.77 4.83 -45.77
C THR A 190 -12.76 4.01 -44.48
N PRO A 191 -12.09 2.84 -44.44
CA PRO A 191 -12.08 1.95 -43.28
C PRO A 191 -11.56 2.62 -42.00
N LEU A 192 -10.55 3.49 -42.10
CA LEU A 192 -10.02 4.21 -40.94
C LEU A 192 -11.04 5.14 -40.27
N LEU A 193 -11.96 5.74 -41.05
CA LEU A 193 -13.04 6.55 -40.51
C LEU A 193 -14.08 5.69 -39.79
N VAL A 194 -14.40 4.51 -40.33
CA VAL A 194 -15.27 3.51 -39.67
C VAL A 194 -14.63 3.06 -38.35
N ALA A 195 -13.34 2.70 -38.37
CA ALA A 195 -12.61 2.32 -37.16
C ALA A 195 -12.61 3.42 -36.09
N ARG A 196 -12.33 4.66 -36.49
CA ARG A 196 -12.35 5.80 -35.56
C ARG A 196 -13.74 6.07 -34.99
N SER A 197 -14.78 5.88 -35.80
CA SER A 197 -16.18 5.99 -35.34
C SER A 197 -16.49 4.91 -34.31
N GLN A 198 -16.14 3.65 -34.58
CA GLN A 198 -16.31 2.54 -33.63
C GLN A 198 -15.51 2.74 -32.34
N TYR A 199 -14.29 3.28 -32.43
CA TYR A 199 -13.50 3.67 -31.27
C TYR A 199 -14.25 4.68 -30.38
N TYR A 200 -14.78 5.76 -30.94
CA TYR A 200 -15.52 6.75 -30.15
C TYR A 200 -16.89 6.27 -29.68
N VAL A 201 -17.55 5.35 -30.39
CA VAL A 201 -18.73 4.63 -29.89
C VAL A 201 -18.35 3.83 -28.65
N GLY A 202 -17.22 3.12 -28.69
CA GLY A 202 -16.67 2.43 -27.52
C GLY A 202 -16.43 3.38 -26.34
N GLU A 203 -15.76 4.51 -26.56
CA GLU A 203 -15.55 5.52 -25.50
C GLU A 203 -16.87 6.06 -24.93
N PHE A 204 -17.86 6.33 -25.79
CA PHE A 204 -19.18 6.75 -25.34
C PHE A 204 -19.85 5.70 -24.46
N LEU A 205 -19.93 4.44 -24.93
CA LEU A 205 -20.55 3.34 -24.20
C LEU A 205 -19.84 3.09 -22.86
N HIS A 206 -18.51 3.26 -22.84
CA HIS A 206 -17.70 3.14 -21.64
C HIS A 206 -18.12 4.16 -20.57
N THR A 207 -18.36 5.41 -20.95
CA THR A 207 -18.86 6.44 -20.02
C THR A 207 -20.27 6.14 -19.50
N GLN A 208 -21.08 5.41 -20.27
CA GLN A 208 -22.42 5.00 -19.85
C GLN A 208 -22.41 3.74 -18.96
N GLY A 209 -21.25 3.08 -18.84
CA GLY A 209 -21.07 1.83 -18.11
C GLY A 209 -21.50 0.58 -18.88
N ASP A 210 -21.69 0.65 -20.21
CA ASP A 210 -21.98 -0.51 -21.05
C ASP A 210 -20.67 -1.13 -21.56
N TYR A 211 -20.04 -1.96 -20.73
CA TYR A 211 -18.74 -2.56 -21.03
C TYR A 211 -18.77 -3.62 -22.12
N LEU A 212 -19.87 -4.35 -22.27
CA LEU A 212 -20.00 -5.35 -23.33
C LEU A 212 -20.13 -4.65 -24.69
N GLY A 213 -20.97 -3.63 -24.78
CA GLY A 213 -21.07 -2.78 -25.97
C GLY A 213 -19.73 -2.09 -26.27
N THR A 214 -19.07 -1.56 -25.24
CA THR A 214 -17.72 -0.97 -25.35
C THR A 214 -16.72 -1.94 -25.95
N LEU A 215 -16.63 -3.16 -25.41
CA LEU A 215 -15.70 -4.18 -25.87
C LEU A 215 -15.97 -4.56 -27.31
N ASN A 216 -17.23 -4.76 -27.69
CA ASN A 216 -17.63 -5.07 -29.06
C ASN A 216 -17.19 -3.96 -30.04
N SER A 217 -17.46 -2.69 -29.72
CA SER A 217 -17.06 -1.55 -30.54
C SER A 217 -15.55 -1.41 -30.66
N TYR A 218 -14.80 -1.61 -29.57
CA TYR A 218 -13.33 -1.60 -29.64
C TYR A 218 -12.76 -2.79 -30.42
N GLN A 219 -13.35 -3.98 -30.32
CA GLN A 219 -12.92 -5.14 -31.10
C GLN A 219 -13.14 -4.92 -32.60
N GLU A 220 -14.27 -4.33 -32.99
CA GLU A 220 -14.52 -4.00 -34.40
C GLU A 220 -13.56 -2.92 -34.91
N SER A 221 -13.32 -1.87 -34.12
CA SER A 221 -12.28 -0.88 -34.41
C SER A 221 -10.92 -1.54 -34.59
N LEU A 222 -10.50 -2.38 -33.64
CA LEU A 222 -9.20 -3.05 -33.66
C LEU A 222 -9.04 -3.93 -34.91
N ARG A 223 -10.07 -4.69 -35.28
CA ARG A 223 -10.08 -5.54 -36.47
C ARG A 223 -9.79 -4.74 -37.74
N ILE A 224 -10.46 -3.60 -37.91
CA ILE A 224 -10.25 -2.72 -39.06
C ILE A 224 -8.85 -2.11 -39.02
N LEU A 225 -8.41 -1.61 -37.86
CA LEU A 225 -7.09 -1.00 -37.68
C LEU A 225 -5.94 -1.97 -37.97
N GLN A 226 -6.09 -3.25 -37.61
CA GLN A 226 -5.14 -4.31 -37.92
C GLN A 226 -5.09 -4.61 -39.43
N ALA A 227 -6.24 -4.67 -40.11
CA ALA A 227 -6.30 -4.86 -41.55
C ALA A 227 -5.60 -3.70 -42.30
N GLU A 228 -5.79 -2.47 -41.82
CA GLU A 228 -5.17 -1.25 -42.35
C GLU A 228 -3.72 -1.03 -41.85
N LYS A 229 -3.22 -1.90 -40.95
CA LYS A 229 -1.89 -1.81 -40.33
C LYS A 229 -1.59 -0.46 -39.67
N TYR A 230 -2.61 0.21 -39.11
CA TYR A 230 -2.47 1.52 -38.49
C TYR A 230 -2.03 1.43 -37.01
N ALA A 231 -0.71 1.33 -36.80
CA ALA A 231 -0.12 1.06 -35.48
C ALA A 231 -0.58 1.99 -34.34
N PRO A 232 -0.69 3.33 -34.49
CA PRO A 232 -1.14 4.21 -33.41
C PRO A 232 -2.57 3.91 -32.93
N GLY A 233 -3.48 3.59 -33.86
CA GLY A 233 -4.84 3.20 -33.52
C GLY A 233 -4.91 1.83 -32.86
N ILE A 234 -4.13 0.86 -33.35
CA ILE A 234 -4.03 -0.48 -32.76
C ILE A 234 -3.59 -0.38 -31.29
N LEU A 235 -2.54 0.41 -31.02
CA LEU A 235 -2.02 0.67 -29.68
C LEU A 235 -3.08 1.22 -28.72
N ALA A 236 -3.73 2.33 -29.11
CA ALA A 236 -4.73 2.97 -28.27
C ALA A 236 -5.94 2.06 -28.01
N THR A 237 -6.36 1.31 -29.03
CA THR A 237 -7.52 0.41 -28.93
C THR A 237 -7.21 -0.82 -28.08
N LEU A 238 -6.03 -1.44 -28.23
CA LEU A 238 -5.60 -2.56 -27.37
C LEU A 238 -5.51 -2.15 -25.90
N ASN A 239 -4.96 -0.97 -25.61
CA ASN A 239 -4.93 -0.49 -24.24
C ASN A 239 -6.36 -0.31 -23.67
N ASN A 240 -7.28 0.27 -24.43
CA ASN A 240 -8.65 0.47 -23.96
C ASN A 240 -9.43 -0.86 -23.83
N ILE A 241 -9.18 -1.83 -24.72
CA ILE A 241 -9.70 -3.20 -24.59
C ILE A 241 -9.21 -3.83 -23.29
N GLY A 242 -7.91 -3.73 -23.01
CA GLY A 242 -7.35 -4.26 -21.77
C GLY A 242 -7.97 -3.63 -20.52
N THR A 243 -8.22 -2.32 -20.53
CA THR A 243 -8.90 -1.63 -19.43
C THR A 243 -10.33 -2.15 -19.24
N VAL A 244 -11.10 -2.29 -20.33
CA VAL A 244 -12.49 -2.78 -20.27
C VAL A 244 -12.55 -4.25 -19.84
N GLN A 245 -11.62 -5.07 -20.31
CA GLN A 245 -11.51 -6.47 -19.86
C GLN A 245 -11.20 -6.55 -18.37
N ALA A 246 -10.33 -5.68 -17.84
CA ALA A 246 -10.08 -5.61 -16.40
C ALA A 246 -11.34 -5.20 -15.61
N GLU A 247 -12.13 -4.23 -16.10
CA GLU A 247 -13.41 -3.83 -15.47
C GLU A 247 -14.48 -4.94 -15.51
N LEU A 248 -14.47 -5.77 -16.56
CA LEU A 248 -15.28 -6.98 -16.68
C LEU A 248 -14.75 -8.14 -15.80
N GLY A 249 -13.55 -7.99 -15.23
CA GLY A 249 -12.89 -8.99 -14.40
C GLY A 249 -12.10 -10.05 -15.16
N ASP A 250 -11.92 -9.91 -16.47
CA ASP A 250 -11.08 -10.81 -17.28
C ASP A 250 -9.63 -10.28 -17.30
N TYR A 251 -8.91 -10.55 -16.21
CA TYR A 251 -7.53 -10.09 -16.06
C TYR A 251 -6.55 -10.78 -17.01
N GLU A 252 -6.82 -12.00 -17.45
CA GLU A 252 -5.96 -12.71 -18.41
C GLU A 252 -6.02 -12.06 -19.79
N ALA A 253 -7.23 -11.80 -20.27
CA ALA A 253 -7.42 -11.07 -21.52
C ALA A 253 -6.86 -9.65 -21.42
N ALA A 254 -7.09 -8.97 -20.28
CA ALA A 254 -6.54 -7.64 -20.02
C ALA A 254 -5.01 -7.60 -20.13
N LEU A 255 -4.32 -8.52 -19.44
CA LEU A 255 -2.86 -8.66 -19.52
C LEU A 255 -2.41 -8.94 -20.95
N THR A 256 -3.11 -9.80 -21.68
CA THR A 256 -2.81 -10.12 -23.07
C THR A 256 -2.86 -8.86 -23.95
N ALA A 257 -3.93 -8.08 -23.84
CA ALA A 257 -4.09 -6.84 -24.59
C ALA A 257 -3.03 -5.78 -24.22
N PHE A 258 -2.74 -5.60 -22.93
CA PHE A 258 -1.70 -4.69 -22.47
C PHE A 258 -0.30 -5.12 -22.92
N GLN A 259 0.03 -6.40 -22.86
CA GLN A 259 1.32 -6.92 -23.33
C GLN A 259 1.48 -6.79 -24.84
N GLN A 260 0.41 -6.99 -25.62
CA GLN A 260 0.42 -6.72 -27.06
C GLN A 260 0.68 -5.24 -27.34
N SER A 261 -0.03 -4.34 -26.64
CA SER A 261 0.20 -2.89 -26.74
C SER A 261 1.64 -2.52 -26.34
N TRP A 262 2.18 -3.14 -25.29
CA TRP A 262 3.55 -2.89 -24.83
C TRP A 262 4.58 -3.31 -25.89
N ARG A 263 4.43 -4.49 -26.49
CA ARG A 263 5.34 -4.98 -27.55
C ARG A 263 5.35 -4.05 -28.77
N LEU A 264 4.21 -3.50 -29.15
CA LEU A 264 4.08 -2.58 -30.28
C LEU A 264 4.76 -1.22 -30.05
N LEU A 265 4.92 -0.79 -28.80
CA LEU A 265 5.64 0.46 -28.46
C LEU A 265 7.16 0.32 -28.65
N GLY A 266 7.71 -0.90 -28.64
CA GLY A 266 9.13 -1.15 -28.82
C GLY A 266 9.99 -0.39 -27.81
N THR A 267 10.90 0.46 -28.30
CA THR A 267 11.80 1.28 -27.48
C THR A 267 11.28 2.70 -27.21
N GLN A 268 10.05 3.03 -27.63
CA GLN A 268 9.47 4.36 -27.43
C GLN A 268 9.24 4.63 -25.95
N ARG A 269 9.75 5.75 -25.45
CA ARG A 269 9.56 6.21 -24.06
C ARG A 269 8.58 7.37 -24.04
N ASP A 270 7.32 7.07 -24.35
CA ASP A 270 6.25 8.05 -24.51
C ASP A 270 5.13 7.90 -23.46
N VAL A 271 4.11 8.74 -23.63
CA VAL A 271 2.90 8.77 -22.80
C VAL A 271 2.12 7.45 -22.83
N ASN A 272 2.12 6.74 -23.97
CA ASN A 272 1.41 5.48 -24.11
C ASN A 272 2.08 4.36 -23.32
N LEU A 273 3.42 4.32 -23.31
CA LEU A 273 4.16 3.37 -22.50
C LEU A 273 3.85 3.55 -21.01
N ALA A 274 3.85 4.79 -20.51
CA ALA A 274 3.50 5.06 -19.11
C ALA A 274 2.09 4.56 -18.77
N ARG A 275 1.10 4.80 -19.65
CA ARG A 275 -0.27 4.31 -19.46
C ARG A 275 -0.35 2.78 -19.40
N VAL A 276 0.29 2.09 -20.34
CA VAL A 276 0.30 0.61 -20.39
C VAL A 276 0.98 0.03 -19.15
N LEU A 277 2.11 0.61 -18.71
CA LEU A 277 2.81 0.18 -17.50
C LEU A 277 1.95 0.35 -16.25
N THR A 278 1.23 1.48 -16.11
CA THR A 278 0.31 1.68 -14.99
C THR A 278 -0.82 0.64 -14.97
N ASN A 279 -1.36 0.34 -16.15
CA ASN A 279 -2.45 -0.62 -16.29
C ASN A 279 -2.00 -2.06 -15.99
N LEU A 280 -0.83 -2.48 -16.51
CA LEU A 280 -0.20 -3.75 -16.13
C LEU A 280 0.02 -3.82 -14.63
N GLY A 281 0.58 -2.76 -14.04
CA GLY A 281 0.80 -2.67 -12.61
C GLY A 281 -0.47 -2.84 -11.78
N SER A 282 -1.58 -2.22 -12.21
CA SER A 282 -2.88 -2.35 -11.55
C SER A 282 -3.47 -3.76 -11.66
N VAL A 283 -3.36 -4.42 -12.82
CA VAL A 283 -3.89 -5.78 -12.98
C VAL A 283 -3.06 -6.80 -12.19
N TYR A 284 -1.73 -6.67 -12.20
CA TYR A 284 -0.88 -7.52 -11.36
C TYR A 284 -1.17 -7.33 -9.86
N LEU A 285 -1.50 -6.11 -9.43
CA LEU A 285 -1.93 -5.87 -8.05
C LEU A 285 -3.23 -6.62 -7.73
N SER A 286 -4.24 -6.57 -8.61
CA SER A 286 -5.50 -7.34 -8.42
C SER A 286 -5.28 -8.86 -8.42
N GLN A 287 -4.31 -9.35 -9.18
CA GLN A 287 -3.91 -10.76 -9.16
C GLN A 287 -3.05 -11.14 -7.94
N GLY A 288 -2.68 -10.19 -7.07
CA GLY A 288 -1.82 -10.45 -5.91
C GLY A 288 -0.34 -10.59 -6.25
N ASN A 289 0.07 -10.32 -7.49
CA ASN A 289 1.48 -10.34 -7.91
C ASN A 289 2.13 -8.98 -7.61
N TYR A 290 2.38 -8.71 -6.33
CA TYR A 290 2.90 -7.41 -5.88
C TYR A 290 4.28 -7.09 -6.47
N GLN A 291 5.11 -8.09 -6.77
CA GLN A 291 6.43 -7.89 -7.38
C GLN A 291 6.33 -7.26 -8.77
N GLN A 292 5.54 -7.86 -9.67
CA GLN A 292 5.32 -7.31 -11.01
C GLN A 292 4.58 -5.98 -10.96
N ALA A 293 3.60 -5.86 -10.05
CA ALA A 293 2.89 -4.61 -9.84
C ALA A 293 3.85 -3.46 -9.49
N LEU A 294 4.67 -3.63 -8.47
CA LEU A 294 5.64 -2.63 -8.03
C LEU A 294 6.65 -2.28 -9.13
N HIS A 295 7.13 -3.28 -9.88
CA HIS A 295 8.06 -3.08 -11.00
C HIS A 295 7.49 -2.14 -12.06
N HIS A 296 6.31 -2.46 -12.59
CA HIS A 296 5.69 -1.67 -13.67
C HIS A 296 5.21 -0.30 -13.19
N LEU A 297 4.69 -0.19 -11.96
CA LEU A 297 4.27 1.09 -11.39
C LEU A 297 5.46 2.04 -11.22
N ASN A 298 6.59 1.57 -10.71
CA ASN A 298 7.80 2.40 -10.58
C ASN A 298 8.34 2.85 -11.95
N GLN A 299 8.36 1.96 -12.95
CA GLN A 299 8.73 2.34 -14.32
C GLN A 299 7.81 3.42 -14.89
N SER A 300 6.50 3.32 -14.63
CA SER A 300 5.53 4.32 -15.06
C SER A 300 5.71 5.66 -14.37
N ILE A 301 5.97 5.67 -13.06
CA ILE A 301 6.22 6.90 -12.27
C ILE A 301 7.45 7.62 -12.80
N GLU A 302 8.58 6.91 -12.96
CA GLU A 302 9.83 7.50 -13.47
C GLU A 302 9.68 8.03 -14.89
N LEU A 303 9.00 7.29 -15.76
CA LEU A 303 8.74 7.73 -17.13
C LEU A 303 7.83 8.97 -17.16
N SER A 304 6.71 8.95 -16.43
CA SER A 304 5.77 10.08 -16.37
C SER A 304 6.43 11.34 -15.82
N LYS A 305 7.32 11.18 -14.83
CA LYS A 305 8.15 12.26 -14.30
C LYS A 305 9.11 12.81 -15.34
N SER A 306 9.81 11.96 -16.10
CA SER A 306 10.71 12.41 -17.18
C SER A 306 9.95 13.15 -18.31
N LEU A 307 8.68 12.80 -18.51
CA LEU A 307 7.79 13.44 -19.47
C LEU A 307 7.12 14.70 -18.92
N SER A 308 7.41 15.08 -17.66
CA SER A 308 6.75 16.20 -16.95
C SER A 308 5.21 16.08 -16.97
N ASP A 309 4.70 14.87 -16.82
CA ASP A 309 3.26 14.63 -16.81
C ASP A 309 2.72 14.28 -15.41
N PRO A 310 2.15 15.26 -14.69
CA PRO A 310 1.64 15.04 -13.33
C PRO A 310 0.42 14.11 -13.30
N LEU A 311 -0.37 14.06 -14.38
CA LEU A 311 -1.57 13.23 -14.46
C LEU A 311 -1.23 11.73 -14.39
N ARG A 312 -0.39 11.23 -15.30
CA ARG A 312 -0.01 9.81 -15.35
C ARG A 312 0.82 9.42 -14.14
N GLN A 313 1.70 10.31 -13.67
CA GLN A 313 2.45 10.08 -12.43
C GLN A 313 1.49 9.85 -11.25
N SER A 314 0.45 10.67 -11.11
CA SER A 314 -0.57 10.51 -10.06
C SER A 314 -1.36 9.20 -10.19
N ILE A 315 -1.74 8.76 -11.40
CA ILE A 315 -2.43 7.47 -11.59
C ILE A 315 -1.54 6.31 -11.08
N ALA A 316 -0.26 6.31 -11.44
CA ALA A 316 0.66 5.26 -11.02
C ALA A 316 0.91 5.28 -9.50
N LEU A 317 1.04 6.48 -8.90
CA LEU A 317 1.17 6.64 -7.45
C LEU A 317 -0.07 6.16 -6.68
N ASN A 318 -1.28 6.39 -7.19
CA ASN A 318 -2.51 5.86 -6.58
C ASN A 318 -2.50 4.32 -6.51
N SER A 319 -2.11 3.65 -7.60
CA SER A 319 -1.98 2.19 -7.62
C SER A 319 -0.86 1.69 -6.71
N LEU A 320 0.24 2.44 -6.61
CA LEU A 320 1.34 2.13 -5.70
C LEU A 320 0.93 2.29 -4.23
N ALA A 321 0.16 3.33 -3.91
CA ALA A 321 -0.40 3.55 -2.58
C ALA A 321 -1.32 2.39 -2.15
N ARG A 322 -2.15 1.88 -3.08
CA ARG A 322 -2.96 0.68 -2.85
C ARG A 322 -2.10 -0.54 -2.57
N LEU A 323 -1.04 -0.77 -3.36
CA LEU A 323 -0.11 -1.88 -3.15
C LEU A 323 0.49 -1.85 -1.74
N TYR A 324 0.98 -0.68 -1.31
CA TYR A 324 1.52 -0.51 0.05
C TYR A 324 0.46 -0.73 1.12
N ALA A 325 -0.77 -0.27 0.91
CA ALA A 325 -1.87 -0.51 1.84
C ALA A 325 -2.23 -2.01 1.97
N GLU A 326 -2.15 -2.79 0.89
CA GLU A 326 -2.43 -4.23 0.93
C GLU A 326 -1.29 -5.05 1.57
N GLN A 327 -0.05 -4.55 1.49
CA GLN A 327 1.10 -5.07 2.22
C GLN A 327 1.17 -4.59 3.69
N GLY A 328 0.29 -3.68 4.12
CA GLY A 328 0.31 -3.12 5.48
C GLY A 328 1.43 -2.08 5.72
N ASP A 329 2.07 -1.58 4.66
CA ASP A 329 3.04 -0.49 4.74
C ASP A 329 2.33 0.88 4.71
N ASP A 330 1.70 1.23 5.83
CA ASP A 330 0.81 2.37 5.93
C ASP A 330 1.49 3.72 5.71
N ALA A 331 2.77 3.85 6.09
CA ALA A 331 3.51 5.09 5.94
C ALA A 331 3.78 5.39 4.45
N LEU A 332 4.21 4.38 3.69
CA LEU A 332 4.38 4.50 2.24
C LEU A 332 3.04 4.68 1.52
N ALA A 333 1.99 4.00 1.97
CA ALA A 333 0.65 4.16 1.40
C ALA A 333 0.15 5.61 1.56
N ALA A 334 0.22 6.18 2.76
CA ALA A 334 -0.23 7.55 3.04
C ALA A 334 0.50 8.58 2.18
N ASP A 335 1.82 8.50 2.12
CA ASP A 335 2.67 9.40 1.34
C ASP A 335 2.39 9.30 -0.17
N ALA A 336 2.26 8.08 -0.71
CA ALA A 336 1.91 7.90 -2.12
C ALA A 336 0.52 8.45 -2.45
N TYR A 337 -0.47 8.33 -1.55
CA TYR A 337 -1.77 8.98 -1.71
C TYR A 337 -1.67 10.51 -1.68
N GLU A 338 -0.91 11.07 -0.74
CA GLU A 338 -0.72 12.52 -0.60
C GLU A 338 -0.04 13.12 -1.83
N GLN A 339 1.06 12.52 -2.30
CA GLN A 339 1.73 12.94 -3.54
C GLN A 339 0.81 12.83 -4.75
N ALA A 340 0.03 11.75 -4.87
CA ALA A 340 -0.92 11.60 -5.95
C ALA A 340 -1.99 12.71 -5.92
N LEU A 341 -2.44 13.13 -4.74
CA LEU A 341 -3.46 14.18 -4.56
C LEU A 341 -2.93 15.54 -4.99
N GLU A 342 -1.70 15.89 -4.60
CA GLU A 342 -1.05 17.12 -5.05
C GLU A 342 -0.88 17.17 -6.57
N LEU A 343 -0.44 16.08 -7.18
CA LEU A 343 -0.27 15.99 -8.62
C LEU A 343 -1.60 16.10 -9.38
N ARG A 344 -2.71 15.56 -8.85
CA ARG A 344 -4.05 15.79 -9.46
C ARG A 344 -4.50 17.24 -9.39
N LYS A 345 -4.22 17.93 -8.28
CA LYS A 345 -4.51 19.38 -8.16
C LYS A 345 -3.76 20.16 -9.23
N ILE A 346 -2.48 19.86 -9.45
CA ILE A 346 -1.66 20.47 -10.50
C ILE A 346 -2.22 20.16 -11.89
N ALA A 347 -2.62 18.90 -12.13
CA ALA A 347 -3.19 18.45 -13.40
C ALA A 347 -4.61 19.00 -13.67
N LYS A 348 -5.27 19.60 -12.66
CA LYS A 348 -6.66 20.09 -12.70
C LYS A 348 -7.68 19.02 -13.13
N ASP A 349 -7.41 17.76 -12.79
CA ASP A 349 -8.28 16.63 -13.12
C ASP A 349 -9.24 16.34 -11.97
N GLN A 350 -10.45 16.90 -12.06
CA GLN A 350 -11.49 16.78 -11.03
C GLN A 350 -12.01 15.34 -10.87
N ILE A 351 -12.18 14.61 -11.98
CA ILE A 351 -12.72 13.24 -11.95
C ILE A 351 -11.69 12.29 -11.33
N GLY A 352 -10.43 12.38 -11.76
CA GLY A 352 -9.36 11.59 -11.17
C GLY A 352 -9.07 11.92 -9.71
N TYR A 353 -9.38 13.15 -9.28
CA TYR A 353 -9.33 13.56 -7.88
C TYR A 353 -10.37 12.80 -7.05
N ALA A 354 -11.59 12.61 -7.55
CA ALA A 354 -12.65 11.86 -6.86
C ALA A 354 -12.28 10.38 -6.61
N ASP A 355 -11.74 9.70 -7.62
CA ASP A 355 -11.27 8.30 -7.49
C ASP A 355 -10.19 8.17 -6.41
N LEU A 356 -9.26 9.12 -6.38
CA LEU A 356 -8.16 9.14 -5.44
C LEU A 356 -8.61 9.44 -4.00
N LEU A 357 -9.52 10.40 -3.81
CA LEU A 357 -10.15 10.66 -2.52
C LEU A 357 -10.89 9.43 -1.99
N SER A 358 -11.61 8.70 -2.86
CA SER A 358 -12.28 7.47 -2.47
C SER A 358 -11.29 6.40 -2.00
N ASN A 359 -10.20 6.16 -2.73
CA ASN A 359 -9.18 5.20 -2.30
C ASN A 359 -8.49 5.60 -0.99
N TYR A 360 -8.16 6.89 -0.84
CA TYR A 360 -7.57 7.40 0.40
C TYR A 360 -8.57 7.31 1.58
N GLY A 361 -9.86 7.55 1.33
CA GLY A 361 -10.92 7.32 2.32
C GLY A 361 -10.98 5.87 2.80
N VAL A 362 -10.82 4.89 1.90
CA VAL A 362 -10.74 3.47 2.28
C VAL A 362 -9.53 3.22 3.18
N PHE A 363 -8.38 3.78 2.83
CA PHE A 363 -7.17 3.70 3.64
C PHE A 363 -7.38 4.29 5.04
N GLN A 364 -7.96 5.50 5.17
CA GLN A 364 -8.26 6.12 6.47
C GLN A 364 -9.27 5.30 7.29
N ALA A 365 -10.29 4.73 6.65
CA ALA A 365 -11.26 3.87 7.31
C ALA A 365 -10.61 2.60 7.90
N ARG A 366 -9.62 2.00 7.20
CA ARG A 366 -8.82 0.88 7.73
C ARG A 366 -8.02 1.27 8.97
N LYS A 367 -7.63 2.54 9.12
CA LYS A 367 -6.97 3.08 10.32
C LYS A 367 -7.94 3.47 11.44
N GLY A 368 -9.24 3.20 11.29
CA GLY A 368 -10.28 3.56 12.26
C GLY A 368 -10.68 5.05 12.23
N ARG A 369 -10.15 5.84 11.29
CA ARG A 369 -10.47 7.27 11.12
C ARG A 369 -11.73 7.46 10.27
N TYR A 370 -12.86 7.01 10.80
CA TYR A 370 -14.12 6.97 10.04
C TYR A 370 -14.62 8.36 9.64
N ASP A 371 -14.49 9.37 10.51
CA ASP A 371 -14.95 10.73 10.19
C ASP A 371 -14.15 11.36 9.04
N GLU A 372 -12.85 11.11 8.98
CA GLU A 372 -12.00 11.55 7.86
C GLU A 372 -12.36 10.81 6.57
N ALA A 373 -12.54 9.49 6.63
CA ALA A 373 -12.97 8.69 5.49
C ALA A 373 -14.30 9.18 4.90
N LEU A 374 -15.29 9.46 5.75
CA LEU A 374 -16.59 9.95 5.32
C LEU A 374 -16.48 11.31 4.60
N LYS A 375 -15.66 12.23 5.12
CA LYS A 375 -15.39 13.51 4.46
C LYS A 375 -14.80 13.33 3.06
N TYR A 376 -13.84 12.42 2.91
CA TYR A 376 -13.25 12.12 1.60
C TYR A 376 -14.26 11.50 0.63
N TYR A 377 -15.13 10.61 1.09
CA TYR A 377 -16.18 10.04 0.26
C TYR A 377 -17.22 11.07 -0.18
N GLN A 378 -17.62 11.98 0.71
CA GLN A 378 -18.55 13.06 0.38
C GLN A 378 -17.96 14.01 -0.67
N GLN A 379 -16.71 14.45 -0.48
CA GLN A 379 -15.99 15.26 -1.48
C GLN A 379 -15.84 14.54 -2.82
N ALA A 380 -15.59 13.23 -2.81
CA ALA A 380 -15.53 12.44 -4.02
C ALA A 380 -16.90 12.38 -4.74
N LEU A 381 -18.00 12.23 -3.99
CA LEU A 381 -19.35 12.20 -4.54
C LEU A 381 -19.76 13.54 -5.15
N GLU A 382 -19.39 14.66 -4.52
CA GLU A 382 -19.62 16.02 -5.03
C GLU A 382 -18.82 16.32 -6.31
N SER A 383 -17.71 15.60 -6.53
CA SER A 383 -16.81 15.79 -7.66
C SER A 383 -17.20 14.98 -8.91
N ILE A 384 -18.21 14.11 -8.82
CA ILE A 384 -18.69 13.27 -9.92
C ILE A 384 -20.13 13.60 -10.31
N THR A 385 -20.49 13.31 -11.55
CA THR A 385 -21.83 13.57 -12.07
C THR A 385 -22.76 12.37 -11.87
N GLU A 386 -24.09 12.57 -11.98
CA GLU A 386 -25.06 11.46 -11.98
C GLU A 386 -24.83 10.44 -13.11
N THR A 387 -24.12 10.83 -14.17
CA THR A 387 -23.74 9.92 -15.27
C THR A 387 -22.57 9.00 -14.92
N ASP A 388 -21.79 9.30 -13.87
CA ASP A 388 -20.63 8.50 -13.42
C ASP A 388 -21.03 7.31 -12.53
N LYS A 389 -21.92 6.45 -13.05
CA LYS A 389 -22.60 5.37 -12.29
C LYS A 389 -21.66 4.50 -11.46
N LEU A 390 -20.51 4.12 -11.98
CA LEU A 390 -19.60 3.17 -11.31
C LEU A 390 -18.75 3.80 -10.20
N ARG A 391 -18.26 5.02 -10.42
CA ARG A 391 -17.58 5.79 -9.36
C ARG A 391 -18.55 6.01 -8.21
N ARG A 392 -19.77 6.42 -8.53
CA ARG A 392 -20.85 6.57 -7.56
C ARG A 392 -21.11 5.26 -6.82
N ALA A 393 -21.27 4.14 -7.54
CA ALA A 393 -21.50 2.84 -6.93
C ALA A 393 -20.37 2.43 -5.96
N ARG A 394 -19.10 2.67 -6.33
CA ARG A 394 -17.94 2.38 -5.47
C ARG A 394 -17.94 3.24 -4.20
N ILE A 395 -18.15 4.54 -4.35
CA ILE A 395 -18.21 5.48 -3.21
C ILE A 395 -19.37 5.12 -2.27
N LEU A 396 -20.55 4.79 -2.83
CA LEU A 396 -21.72 4.37 -2.05
C LEU A 396 -21.48 3.06 -1.29
N GLN A 397 -20.81 2.08 -1.89
CA GLN A 397 -20.45 0.85 -1.18
C GLN A 397 -19.46 1.14 -0.03
N ASN A 398 -18.46 1.99 -0.24
CA ASN A 398 -17.53 2.40 0.82
C ASN A 398 -18.22 3.16 1.97
N ILE A 399 -19.19 4.03 1.64
CA ILE A 399 -20.05 4.70 2.62
C ILE A 399 -20.91 3.67 3.37
N GLY A 400 -21.47 2.68 2.66
CA GLY A 400 -22.22 1.58 3.24
C GLY A 400 -21.41 0.79 4.27
N ASP A 401 -20.15 0.46 3.95
CA ASP A 401 -19.23 -0.21 4.88
C ASP A 401 -18.96 0.61 6.14
N LEU A 402 -18.83 1.93 5.98
CA LEU A 402 -18.60 2.85 7.09
C LEU A 402 -19.82 2.92 8.01
N TYR A 403 -21.01 3.08 7.44
CA TYR A 403 -22.26 3.06 8.21
C TYR A 403 -22.51 1.71 8.89
N ARG A 404 -22.18 0.59 8.24
CA ARG A 404 -22.26 -0.74 8.85
C ARG A 404 -21.37 -0.84 10.07
N ARG A 405 -20.10 -0.43 9.98
CA ARG A 405 -19.16 -0.42 11.12
C ARG A 405 -19.62 0.48 12.27
N GLN A 406 -20.32 1.56 11.97
CA GLN A 406 -20.95 2.45 12.95
C GLN A 406 -22.31 1.93 13.46
N LYS A 407 -22.74 0.72 13.05
CA LYS A 407 -24.03 0.10 13.36
C LYS A 407 -25.26 0.90 12.89
N GLN A 408 -25.08 1.78 11.89
CA GLN A 408 -26.14 2.55 11.25
C GLN A 408 -26.77 1.74 10.09
N PHE A 409 -27.43 0.64 10.44
CA PHE A 409 -27.84 -0.38 9.45
C PHE A 409 -28.79 0.12 8.36
N THR A 410 -29.71 1.03 8.65
CA THR A 410 -30.63 1.58 7.64
C THR A 410 -29.90 2.43 6.60
N ALA A 411 -28.94 3.26 7.02
CA ALA A 411 -28.13 4.07 6.12
C ALA A 411 -27.17 3.20 5.29
N ALA A 412 -26.62 2.16 5.91
CA ALA A 412 -25.79 1.17 5.22
C ALA A 412 -26.58 0.44 4.12
N LEU A 413 -27.77 -0.09 4.45
CA LEU A 413 -28.62 -0.81 3.50
C LEU A 413 -28.94 0.04 2.27
N LYS A 414 -29.40 1.28 2.49
CA LYS A 414 -29.70 2.22 1.39
C LYS A 414 -28.50 2.42 0.46
N SER A 415 -27.32 2.65 1.04
CA SER A 415 -26.09 2.91 0.27
C SER A 415 -25.68 1.68 -0.55
N TYR A 416 -25.80 0.48 0.02
CA TYR A 416 -25.51 -0.75 -0.70
C TYR A 416 -26.54 -1.08 -1.78
N GLU A 417 -27.84 -0.87 -1.56
CA GLU A 417 -28.88 -1.10 -2.56
C GLU A 417 -28.72 -0.19 -3.79
N GLU A 418 -28.44 1.09 -3.55
CA GLU A 418 -28.11 2.03 -4.64
C GLU A 418 -26.85 1.60 -5.39
N SER A 419 -25.81 1.15 -4.68
CA SER A 419 -24.58 0.63 -5.31
C SER A 419 -24.84 -0.64 -6.13
N LEU A 420 -25.65 -1.56 -5.61
CA LEU A 420 -25.98 -2.84 -6.24
C LEU A 420 -26.69 -2.60 -7.57
N ALA A 421 -27.73 -1.75 -7.58
CA ALA A 421 -28.49 -1.44 -8.78
C ALA A 421 -27.61 -0.86 -9.90
N LEU A 422 -26.67 0.01 -9.54
CA LEU A 422 -25.70 0.60 -10.49
C LEU A 422 -24.72 -0.45 -11.03
N ARG A 423 -24.21 -1.35 -10.16
CA ARG A 423 -23.25 -2.40 -10.54
C ARG A 423 -23.90 -3.50 -11.38
N GLU A 424 -25.15 -3.86 -11.13
CA GLU A 424 -25.91 -4.84 -11.92
C GLU A 424 -26.18 -4.32 -13.34
N ALA A 425 -26.57 -3.05 -13.46
CA ALA A 425 -26.79 -2.41 -14.77
C ALA A 425 -25.51 -2.34 -15.62
N SER A 426 -24.34 -2.31 -15.00
CA SER A 426 -23.04 -2.19 -15.67
C SER A 426 -22.27 -3.50 -15.81
N ASN A 427 -22.77 -4.64 -15.34
CA ASN A 427 -22.06 -5.93 -15.37
C ASN A 427 -20.64 -5.92 -14.77
N SER A 428 -20.38 -5.04 -13.78
CA SER A 428 -19.07 -4.99 -13.09
C SER A 428 -18.97 -6.13 -12.08
N LYS A 429 -18.38 -7.27 -12.46
CA LYS A 429 -18.31 -8.48 -11.62
C LYS A 429 -17.58 -8.25 -10.30
N GLU A 430 -16.41 -7.61 -10.37
CA GLU A 430 -15.60 -7.29 -9.18
C GLU A 430 -16.37 -6.36 -8.23
N GLY A 431 -16.96 -5.29 -8.77
CA GLY A 431 -17.80 -4.39 -8.00
C GLY A 431 -19.00 -5.11 -7.36
N LEU A 432 -19.71 -5.94 -8.13
CA LEU A 432 -20.85 -6.70 -7.61
C LEU A 432 -20.44 -7.56 -6.41
N SER A 433 -19.31 -8.27 -6.50
CA SER A 433 -18.79 -9.07 -5.39
C SER A 433 -18.60 -8.22 -4.12
N PHE A 434 -17.93 -7.06 -4.22
CA PHE A 434 -17.75 -6.16 -3.07
C PHE A 434 -19.07 -5.64 -2.47
N THR A 435 -20.07 -5.30 -3.28
CA THR A 435 -21.37 -4.82 -2.75
C THR A 435 -22.14 -5.97 -2.08
N LEU A 436 -22.13 -7.16 -2.68
CA LEU A 436 -22.79 -8.34 -2.15
C LEU A 436 -22.15 -8.79 -0.84
N HIS A 437 -20.82 -8.72 -0.71
CA HIS A 437 -20.09 -8.90 0.54
C HIS A 437 -20.61 -7.97 1.63
N GLY A 438 -20.65 -6.67 1.34
CA GLY A 438 -21.08 -5.65 2.30
C GLY A 438 -22.51 -5.89 2.79
N LEU A 439 -23.42 -6.22 1.87
CA LEU A 439 -24.79 -6.64 2.18
C LEU A 439 -24.81 -7.94 2.99
N ALA A 440 -24.03 -8.96 2.64
CA ALA A 440 -23.98 -10.22 3.36
C ALA A 440 -23.58 -10.00 4.83
N GLY A 441 -22.52 -9.21 5.06
CA GLY A 441 -22.10 -8.80 6.40
C GLY A 441 -23.18 -8.03 7.17
N LEU A 442 -23.86 -7.08 6.50
CA LEU A 442 -24.97 -6.32 7.09
C LEU A 442 -26.13 -7.23 7.51
N HIS A 443 -26.56 -8.13 6.62
CA HIS A 443 -27.63 -9.09 6.90
C HIS A 443 -27.25 -10.05 8.03
N ALA A 444 -25.99 -10.50 8.09
CA ALA A 444 -25.48 -11.34 9.17
C ALA A 444 -25.51 -10.63 10.53
N GLU A 445 -25.07 -9.37 10.60
CA GLU A 445 -25.12 -8.56 11.82
C GLU A 445 -26.55 -8.28 12.31
N GLN A 446 -27.53 -8.32 11.39
CA GLN A 446 -28.96 -8.20 11.71
C GLN A 446 -29.63 -9.56 11.99
N GLY A 447 -28.87 -10.66 12.03
CA GLY A 447 -29.39 -12.01 12.28
C GLY A 447 -30.14 -12.65 11.10
N ARG A 448 -30.12 -12.04 9.91
CA ARG A 448 -30.80 -12.55 8.69
C ARG A 448 -29.89 -13.47 7.89
N TYR A 449 -29.55 -14.61 8.49
CA TYR A 449 -28.45 -15.42 7.99
C TYR A 449 -28.67 -16.12 6.64
N GLU A 450 -29.87 -16.59 6.34
CA GLU A 450 -30.15 -17.22 5.03
C GLU A 450 -29.95 -16.25 3.87
N GLN A 451 -30.31 -14.98 4.07
CA GLN A 451 -30.05 -13.91 3.11
C GLN A 451 -28.54 -13.64 3.01
N ALA A 452 -27.84 -13.59 4.15
CA ALA A 452 -26.40 -13.40 4.17
C ALA A 452 -25.63 -14.51 3.43
N ILE A 453 -26.00 -15.78 3.65
CA ILE A 453 -25.42 -16.94 2.96
C ILE A 453 -25.64 -16.85 1.45
N THR A 454 -26.88 -16.57 1.03
CA THR A 454 -27.20 -16.41 -0.40
C THR A 454 -26.33 -15.34 -1.07
N LEU A 455 -26.16 -14.20 -0.38
CA LEU A 455 -25.37 -13.07 -0.88
C LEU A 455 -23.88 -13.39 -0.95
N ILE A 456 -23.30 -14.01 0.09
CA ILE A 456 -21.86 -14.32 0.12
C ILE A 456 -21.49 -15.44 -0.85
N GLU A 457 -22.37 -16.41 -1.09
CA GLU A 457 -22.16 -17.46 -2.11
C GLU A 457 -22.13 -16.86 -3.53
N ARG A 458 -23.01 -15.91 -3.81
CA ARG A 458 -22.97 -15.13 -5.07
C ARG A 458 -21.69 -14.30 -5.18
N ALA A 459 -21.28 -13.64 -4.09
CA ALA A 459 -20.04 -12.85 -4.06
C ALA A 459 -18.79 -13.71 -4.31
N LEU A 460 -18.71 -14.90 -3.71
CA LEU A 460 -17.64 -15.88 -3.90
C LEU A 460 -17.59 -16.42 -5.33
N SER A 461 -18.74 -16.72 -5.94
CA SER A 461 -18.80 -17.16 -7.35
C SER A 461 -18.17 -16.09 -8.26
N LEU A 462 -18.57 -14.83 -8.06
CA LEU A 462 -18.01 -13.71 -8.81
C LEU A 462 -16.52 -13.51 -8.55
N ALA A 463 -16.07 -13.61 -7.30
CA ALA A 463 -14.66 -13.45 -6.96
C ALA A 463 -13.77 -14.53 -7.61
N ARG A 464 -14.26 -15.78 -7.69
CA ARG A 464 -13.59 -16.88 -8.39
C ARG A 464 -13.51 -16.63 -9.89
N GLU A 465 -14.58 -16.15 -10.51
CA GLU A 465 -14.60 -15.81 -11.93
C GLU A 465 -13.63 -14.68 -12.29
N VAL A 466 -13.51 -13.67 -11.42
CA VAL A 466 -12.64 -12.51 -11.64
C VAL A 466 -11.16 -12.84 -11.42
N ASN A 467 -10.85 -13.91 -10.65
CA ASN A 467 -9.48 -14.28 -10.27
C ASN A 467 -8.70 -13.12 -9.59
N ASN A 468 -9.40 -12.31 -8.79
CA ASN A 468 -8.81 -11.30 -7.92
C ASN A 468 -8.46 -11.94 -6.57
N ARG A 469 -7.16 -12.08 -6.27
CA ARG A 469 -6.70 -12.79 -5.06
C ARG A 469 -7.00 -12.01 -3.78
N GLU A 470 -6.89 -10.68 -3.83
CA GLU A 470 -7.23 -9.79 -2.71
C GLU A 470 -8.72 -9.84 -2.34
N LEU A 471 -9.58 -9.91 -3.36
CA LEU A 471 -11.02 -10.08 -3.16
C LEU A 471 -11.31 -11.49 -2.62
N LEU A 472 -10.73 -12.52 -3.23
CA LEU A 472 -11.06 -13.91 -2.94
C LEU A 472 -10.85 -14.30 -1.46
N TRP A 473 -9.72 -13.92 -0.86
CA TRP A 473 -9.49 -14.25 0.56
C TRP A 473 -10.49 -13.53 1.48
N ARG A 474 -10.89 -12.29 1.17
CA ARG A 474 -11.87 -11.53 1.97
C ARG A 474 -13.27 -12.11 1.89
N GLU A 475 -13.67 -12.55 0.70
CA GLU A 475 -14.94 -13.23 0.50
C GLU A 475 -14.97 -14.54 1.29
N TYR A 476 -13.87 -15.31 1.27
CA TYR A 476 -13.76 -16.54 2.04
C TYR A 476 -13.75 -16.31 3.55
N ASP A 477 -13.02 -15.32 4.06
CA ASP A 477 -13.04 -14.94 5.49
C ASP A 477 -14.46 -14.54 5.93
N THR A 478 -15.16 -13.79 5.10
CA THR A 478 -16.53 -13.34 5.40
C THR A 478 -17.53 -14.49 5.34
N ALA A 479 -17.41 -15.38 4.34
CA ALA A 479 -18.19 -16.61 4.30
C ALA A 479 -17.94 -17.48 5.54
N GLY A 480 -16.68 -17.63 5.95
CA GLY A 480 -16.29 -18.32 7.18
C GLY A 480 -16.99 -17.75 8.40
N LYS A 481 -17.00 -16.42 8.56
CA LYS A 481 -17.71 -15.72 9.65
C LYS A 481 -19.22 -15.96 9.62
N ILE A 482 -19.84 -15.85 8.45
CA ILE A 482 -21.29 -16.06 8.29
C ILE A 482 -21.66 -17.51 8.61
N TYR A 483 -20.92 -18.49 8.07
CA TYR A 483 -21.18 -19.90 8.36
C TYR A 483 -20.96 -20.25 9.84
N ASP A 484 -19.97 -19.63 10.49
CA ASP A 484 -19.73 -19.81 11.92
C ASP A 484 -20.91 -19.27 12.77
N LEU A 485 -21.44 -18.09 12.43
CA LEU A 485 -22.65 -17.53 13.05
C LEU A 485 -23.91 -18.38 12.84
N THR A 486 -23.98 -19.16 11.76
CA THR A 486 -25.11 -20.07 11.47
C THR A 486 -24.93 -21.49 12.00
N GLN A 487 -23.91 -21.74 12.81
CA GLN A 487 -23.60 -23.07 13.34
C GLN A 487 -23.40 -24.13 12.24
N LYS A 488 -22.77 -23.73 11.12
CA LYS A 488 -22.34 -24.63 10.03
C LYS A 488 -20.80 -24.81 10.05
N PRO A 489 -20.23 -25.47 11.08
CA PRO A 489 -18.78 -25.45 11.34
C PRO A 489 -17.95 -26.09 10.22
N ALA A 490 -18.46 -27.09 9.49
CA ALA A 490 -17.75 -27.70 8.38
C ALA A 490 -17.61 -26.74 7.18
N ALA A 491 -18.68 -26.01 6.84
CA ALA A 491 -18.65 -25.01 5.78
C ALA A 491 -17.79 -23.80 6.19
N ALA A 492 -17.92 -23.35 7.45
CA ALA A 492 -17.09 -22.29 8.00
C ALA A 492 -15.61 -22.65 7.94
N ARG A 493 -15.27 -23.88 8.36
CA ARG A 493 -13.90 -24.41 8.34
C ARG A 493 -13.34 -24.42 6.92
N HIS A 494 -14.07 -24.98 5.96
CA HIS A 494 -13.66 -24.99 4.57
C HIS A 494 -13.42 -23.57 4.03
N ALA A 495 -14.32 -22.62 4.29
CA ALA A 495 -14.16 -21.24 3.85
C ALA A 495 -12.91 -20.58 4.47
N TYR A 496 -12.66 -20.77 5.78
CA TYR A 496 -11.44 -20.23 6.38
C TYR A 496 -10.17 -20.91 5.87
N ASP A 497 -10.16 -22.22 5.65
CA ASP A 497 -9.01 -22.94 5.10
C ASP A 497 -8.67 -22.45 3.69
N GLU A 498 -9.68 -22.22 2.84
CA GLU A 498 -9.51 -21.59 1.51
C GLU A 498 -8.98 -20.15 1.63
N SER A 499 -9.49 -19.36 2.58
CA SER A 499 -8.97 -18.01 2.83
C SER A 499 -7.49 -18.06 3.21
N ILE A 500 -7.09 -18.98 4.09
CA ILE A 500 -5.71 -19.14 4.54
C ILE A 500 -4.81 -19.54 3.35
N ALA A 501 -5.27 -20.44 2.49
CA ALA A 501 -4.51 -20.85 1.30
C ALA A 501 -4.19 -19.64 0.40
N VAL A 502 -5.18 -18.79 0.10
CA VAL A 502 -4.97 -17.57 -0.70
C VAL A 502 -4.04 -16.57 0.02
N ILE A 503 -4.16 -16.42 1.35
CA ILE A 503 -3.27 -15.55 2.12
C ILE A 503 -1.82 -16.03 2.05
N GLU A 504 -1.56 -17.33 2.12
CA GLU A 504 -0.22 -17.90 2.01
C GLU A 504 0.36 -17.72 0.59
N GLU A 505 -0.46 -17.84 -0.47
CA GLU A 505 -0.04 -17.50 -1.83
C GLU A 505 0.37 -16.02 -1.96
N LEU A 506 -0.44 -15.11 -1.42
CA LEU A 506 -0.16 -13.67 -1.41
C LEU A 506 1.11 -13.35 -0.60
N ARG A 507 1.32 -14.05 0.54
CA ARG A 507 2.50 -13.88 1.40
C ARG A 507 3.81 -14.13 0.64
N ALA A 508 3.81 -15.12 -0.27
CA ALA A 508 4.97 -15.41 -1.11
C ALA A 508 5.29 -14.31 -2.14
N GLN A 509 4.32 -13.45 -2.46
CA GLN A 509 4.48 -12.34 -3.41
C GLN A 509 4.85 -11.01 -2.74
N VAL A 510 4.85 -10.92 -1.41
CA VAL A 510 5.17 -9.67 -0.68
C VAL A 510 6.55 -9.16 -1.08
N VAL A 511 6.61 -7.86 -1.37
CA VAL A 511 7.86 -7.18 -1.69
C VAL A 511 8.39 -6.49 -0.45
N GLY A 512 9.70 -6.60 -0.24
CA GLY A 512 10.37 -6.00 0.90
C GLY A 512 11.07 -7.04 1.78
N GLY A 513 11.58 -6.55 2.90
CA GLY A 513 12.23 -7.35 3.92
C GLY A 513 11.24 -7.96 4.89
N GLU A 514 11.78 -8.41 6.00
CA GLU A 514 11.06 -9.11 7.07
C GLU A 514 9.99 -8.21 7.70
N GLN A 515 10.24 -6.90 7.77
CA GLN A 515 9.25 -5.93 8.25
C GLN A 515 7.97 -5.90 7.37
N GLN A 516 8.10 -5.84 6.04
CA GLN A 516 6.93 -5.82 5.15
C GLN A 516 6.15 -7.15 5.22
N GLN A 517 6.85 -8.28 5.37
CA GLN A 517 6.19 -9.57 5.54
C GLN A 517 5.39 -9.64 6.85
N ALA A 518 5.93 -9.09 7.94
CA ALA A 518 5.24 -9.01 9.21
C ALA A 518 3.97 -8.14 9.07
N GLN A 519 4.12 -6.93 8.52
CA GLN A 519 3.01 -5.99 8.31
C GLN A 519 1.90 -6.56 7.43
N PHE A 520 2.25 -7.32 6.39
CA PHE A 520 1.30 -7.95 5.49
C PHE A 520 0.37 -8.92 6.26
N PHE A 521 0.95 -9.66 7.21
CA PHE A 521 0.27 -10.73 7.94
C PHE A 521 -0.59 -10.19 9.09
N GLU A 522 -0.22 -9.07 9.72
CA GLU A 522 -0.95 -8.45 10.84
C GLU A 522 -2.46 -8.24 10.56
N SER A 523 -2.83 -7.95 9.31
CA SER A 523 -4.22 -7.69 8.88
C SER A 523 -5.00 -8.94 8.47
N LYS A 524 -4.37 -10.12 8.44
CA LYS A 524 -4.88 -11.34 7.81
C LYS A 524 -5.00 -12.53 8.78
N LEU A 525 -5.04 -12.26 10.08
CA LEU A 525 -5.10 -13.29 11.14
C LEU A 525 -6.51 -13.88 11.36
N SER A 526 -7.56 -13.16 10.94
CA SER A 526 -8.97 -13.53 11.18
C SER A 526 -9.31 -14.98 10.80
N PRO A 527 -8.95 -15.48 9.60
CA PRO A 527 -9.21 -16.86 9.22
C PRO A 527 -8.55 -17.89 10.13
N PHE A 528 -7.31 -17.64 10.58
CA PHE A 528 -6.59 -18.54 11.48
C PHE A 528 -7.30 -18.66 12.84
N HIS A 529 -7.76 -17.53 13.39
CA HIS A 529 -8.56 -17.51 14.61
C HIS A 529 -9.92 -18.20 14.42
N GLY A 530 -10.54 -18.06 13.25
CA GLY A 530 -11.79 -18.74 12.89
C GLY A 530 -11.64 -20.27 12.90
N VAL A 531 -10.60 -20.80 12.24
CA VAL A 531 -10.29 -22.24 12.26
C VAL A 531 -9.97 -22.72 13.67
N MET A 532 -9.14 -21.97 14.41
CA MET A 532 -8.82 -22.27 15.80
C MET A 532 -10.11 -22.42 16.62
N ARG A 533 -11.01 -21.45 16.59
CA ARG A 533 -12.27 -21.48 17.35
C ARG A 533 -13.13 -22.69 16.99
N ILE A 534 -13.25 -23.04 15.71
CA ILE A 534 -13.98 -24.25 15.28
C ILE A 534 -13.33 -25.52 15.84
N LEU A 535 -12.01 -25.61 15.85
CA LEU A 535 -11.30 -26.75 16.43
C LEU A 535 -11.50 -26.85 17.95
N LEU A 536 -11.59 -25.70 18.65
CA LEU A 536 -11.89 -25.66 20.07
C LEU A 536 -13.29 -26.19 20.38
N THR A 537 -14.31 -25.85 19.58
CA THR A 537 -15.67 -26.39 19.76
C THR A 537 -15.74 -27.90 19.48
N GLN A 538 -14.87 -28.41 18.61
CA GLN A 538 -14.68 -29.84 18.34
C GLN A 538 -13.82 -30.56 19.39
N GLN A 539 -13.38 -29.86 20.45
CA GLN A 539 -12.48 -30.38 21.49
C GLN A 539 -11.11 -30.87 20.96
N ASN A 540 -10.70 -30.43 19.77
CA ASN A 540 -9.41 -30.76 19.18
C ASN A 540 -8.37 -29.69 19.55
N LEU A 541 -7.94 -29.70 20.82
CA LEU A 541 -7.06 -28.68 21.37
C LEU A 541 -5.69 -28.65 20.70
N THR A 542 -5.12 -29.80 20.33
CA THR A 542 -3.81 -29.88 19.66
C THR A 542 -3.83 -29.21 18.30
N ALA A 543 -4.86 -29.47 17.49
CA ALA A 543 -4.99 -28.83 16.19
C ALA A 543 -5.29 -27.32 16.35
N ALA A 544 -6.11 -26.93 17.33
CA ALA A 544 -6.39 -25.53 17.61
C ALA A 544 -5.11 -24.76 17.98
N LEU A 545 -4.28 -25.33 18.85
CA LEU A 545 -2.95 -24.79 19.20
C LEU A 545 -2.05 -24.68 17.96
N GLY A 546 -2.09 -25.68 17.06
CA GLY A 546 -1.35 -25.62 15.80
C GLY A 546 -1.76 -24.44 14.91
N TYR A 547 -3.05 -24.08 14.86
CA TYR A 547 -3.51 -22.89 14.14
C TYR A 547 -3.15 -21.57 14.85
N ALA A 548 -3.15 -21.55 16.19
CA ALA A 548 -2.63 -20.42 16.97
C ALA A 548 -1.14 -20.18 16.71
N GLU A 549 -0.33 -21.23 16.64
CA GLU A 549 1.10 -21.10 16.34
C GLU A 549 1.35 -20.75 14.87
N ARG A 550 0.46 -21.15 13.95
CA ARG A 550 0.50 -20.69 12.55
C ARG A 550 0.13 -19.21 12.38
N SER A 551 -0.51 -18.58 13.36
CA SER A 551 -0.76 -17.14 13.35
C SER A 551 0.32 -16.32 14.06
N LYS A 552 1.39 -16.97 14.57
CA LYS A 552 2.41 -16.32 15.41
C LYS A 552 3.84 -16.41 14.88
N ALA A 553 4.60 -15.33 15.11
CA ALA A 553 6.04 -15.19 14.87
C ALA A 553 6.51 -15.81 13.54
N ARG A 554 5.72 -15.63 12.47
CA ARG A 554 5.91 -16.36 11.21
C ARG A 554 7.18 -15.92 10.53
N VAL A 555 7.41 -14.60 10.51
CA VAL A 555 8.63 -14.05 9.92
C VAL A 555 9.85 -14.42 10.74
N LEU A 556 9.77 -14.37 12.08
CA LEU A 556 10.87 -14.84 12.95
C LEU A 556 11.23 -16.30 12.63
N LEU A 557 10.23 -17.18 12.57
CA LEU A 557 10.44 -18.60 12.37
C LEU A 557 11.04 -18.91 11.01
N ASP A 558 10.58 -18.22 9.95
CA ASP A 558 11.14 -18.34 8.60
C ASP A 558 12.63 -17.95 8.59
N VAL A 559 13.00 -16.85 9.26
CA VAL A 559 14.40 -16.40 9.35
C VAL A 559 15.27 -17.36 10.17
N LEU A 560 14.76 -17.87 11.30
CA LEU A 560 15.48 -18.83 12.14
C LEU A 560 15.73 -20.16 11.41
N ARG A 561 14.80 -20.61 10.56
CA ARG A 561 14.88 -21.90 9.85
C ARG A 561 15.61 -21.83 8.51
N GLY A 562 15.40 -20.77 7.73
CA GLY A 562 16.08 -20.55 6.45
C GLY A 562 17.59 -20.42 6.60
N GLY A 563 18.06 -20.13 7.82
CA GLY A 563 19.44 -19.79 8.10
C GLY A 563 19.77 -18.40 7.52
N ARG A 564 21.00 -17.94 7.73
CA ARG A 564 21.49 -16.76 7.01
C ARG A 564 21.69 -17.15 5.55
N ALA A 565 20.62 -17.14 4.76
CA ALA A 565 20.73 -17.24 3.32
C ALA A 565 21.73 -16.18 2.88
N ASP A 566 22.77 -16.61 2.18
CA ASP A 566 23.88 -15.73 1.80
C ASP A 566 23.42 -14.90 0.59
N ILE A 567 22.42 -14.02 0.80
CA ILE A 567 21.82 -13.15 -0.22
C ILE A 567 22.93 -12.37 -0.93
N ALA A 568 23.99 -12.02 -0.18
CA ALA A 568 25.21 -11.42 -0.72
C ALA A 568 25.87 -12.25 -1.83
N LYS A 569 25.86 -13.59 -1.77
CA LYS A 569 26.45 -14.43 -2.82
C LYS A 569 25.65 -14.43 -4.13
N ALA A 570 24.36 -14.12 -4.10
CA ALA A 570 23.53 -14.03 -5.29
C ALA A 570 23.61 -12.65 -5.97
N MET A 571 24.00 -11.61 -5.23
CA MET A 571 24.10 -10.23 -5.72
C MET A 571 25.44 -9.94 -6.39
N THR A 572 25.42 -9.12 -7.44
CA THR A 572 26.63 -8.54 -8.02
C THR A 572 27.29 -7.53 -7.05
N PRO A 573 28.60 -7.25 -7.18
CA PRO A 573 29.26 -6.22 -6.36
C PRO A 573 28.61 -4.83 -6.47
N ALA A 574 28.05 -4.49 -7.64
CA ALA A 574 27.34 -3.23 -7.85
C ALA A 574 26.00 -3.18 -7.10
N GLU A 575 25.27 -4.30 -7.07
CA GLU A 575 24.03 -4.41 -6.30
C GLU A 575 24.31 -4.37 -4.79
N GLN A 576 25.35 -5.08 -4.34
CA GLN A 576 25.80 -5.00 -2.94
C GLN A 576 26.15 -3.56 -2.53
N GLU A 577 26.89 -2.85 -3.38
CA GLU A 577 27.26 -1.46 -3.07
C GLU A 577 26.03 -0.54 -3.10
N LYS A 578 25.13 -0.72 -4.06
CA LYS A 578 23.89 0.05 -4.13
C LYS A 578 22.99 -0.19 -2.91
N GLU A 579 22.87 -1.43 -2.47
CA GLU A 579 22.15 -1.78 -1.24
C GLU A 579 22.77 -1.09 -0.02
N LYS A 580 24.11 -1.16 0.12
CA LYS A 580 24.85 -0.49 1.20
C LYS A 580 24.64 1.02 1.20
N VAL A 581 24.69 1.67 0.04
CA VAL A 581 24.46 3.12 -0.09
C VAL A 581 23.05 3.50 0.35
N LEU A 582 22.03 2.77 -0.12
CA LEU A 582 20.63 3.02 0.26
C LEU A 582 20.41 2.79 1.76
N GLN A 583 21.01 1.74 2.32
CA GLN A 583 20.97 1.48 3.76
C GLN A 583 21.61 2.63 4.55
N ARG A 584 22.85 3.03 4.23
CA ARG A 584 23.55 4.14 4.90
C ARG A 584 22.79 5.45 4.84
N GLU A 585 22.12 5.75 3.73
CA GLU A 585 21.31 6.96 3.60
C GLU A 585 20.11 6.93 4.57
N ILE A 586 19.39 5.80 4.64
CA ILE A 586 18.26 5.61 5.57
C ILE A 586 18.73 5.73 7.02
N VAL A 587 19.85 5.08 7.38
CA VAL A 587 20.47 5.17 8.71
C VAL A 587 20.76 6.62 9.07
N SER A 588 21.48 7.33 8.19
CA SER A 588 21.86 8.72 8.42
C SER A 588 20.65 9.63 8.64
N LEU A 589 19.57 9.41 7.88
CA LEU A 589 18.34 10.19 7.98
C LEU A 589 17.52 9.87 9.24
N ASN A 590 17.43 8.59 9.62
CA ASN A 590 16.82 8.18 10.89
C ASN A 590 17.57 8.83 12.08
N THR A 591 18.90 8.79 12.08
CA THR A 591 19.73 9.39 13.13
C THR A 591 19.56 10.91 13.18
N GLN A 592 19.55 11.60 12.04
CA GLN A 592 19.29 13.05 11.98
C GLN A 592 17.89 13.41 12.51
N LEU A 593 16.87 12.62 12.17
CA LEU A 593 15.50 12.81 12.66
C LEU A 593 15.42 12.65 14.17
N TYR A 594 16.01 11.59 14.70
CA TYR A 594 16.05 11.32 16.13
C TYR A 594 16.78 12.45 16.89
N LEU A 595 17.98 12.83 16.44
CA LEU A 595 18.75 13.91 17.08
C LEU A 595 18.03 15.26 17.00
N THR A 596 17.19 15.47 15.99
CA THR A 596 16.36 16.67 15.85
C THR A 596 15.13 16.61 16.76
N SER A 597 14.52 15.44 16.95
CA SER A 597 13.32 15.26 17.79
C SER A 597 13.61 15.40 19.28
N ILE A 598 14.81 15.04 19.74
CA ILE A 598 15.21 15.17 21.16
C ILE A 598 15.69 16.58 21.55
N ARG A 599 15.83 17.52 20.59
CA ARG A 599 16.20 18.91 20.90
C ARG A 599 15.00 19.65 21.51
N LYS A 600 15.23 20.39 22.61
CA LYS A 600 14.21 21.21 23.29
C LYS A 600 13.47 22.20 22.39
N GLN A 601 14.11 22.64 21.30
CA GLN A 601 13.52 23.42 20.22
C GLN A 601 13.82 22.68 18.91
N SER A 602 12.94 21.75 18.54
CA SER A 602 12.98 21.08 17.25
C SER A 602 12.43 22.03 16.19
N ASP A 603 13.15 22.23 15.10
CA ASP A 603 12.65 22.98 13.94
C ASP A 603 11.67 22.10 13.15
N PRO A 604 10.36 22.41 13.15
CA PRO A 604 9.37 21.59 12.45
C PRO A 604 9.60 21.53 10.94
N ALA A 605 10.26 22.53 10.34
CA ALA A 605 10.59 22.51 8.92
C ALA A 605 11.67 21.48 8.62
N LEU A 606 12.74 21.45 9.42
CA LEU A 606 13.81 20.46 9.30
C LEU A 606 13.31 19.03 9.52
N VAL A 607 12.43 18.81 10.52
CA VAL A 607 11.82 17.49 10.75
C VAL A 607 11.05 17.02 9.52
N ARG A 608 10.22 17.90 8.93
CA ARG A 608 9.47 17.57 7.70
C ARG A 608 10.41 17.28 6.53
N GLU A 609 11.48 18.05 6.37
CA GLU A 609 12.47 17.83 5.31
C GLU A 609 13.15 16.46 5.46
N LEU A 610 13.64 16.15 6.66
CA LEU A 610 14.30 14.88 6.94
C LEU A 610 13.36 13.68 6.80
N GLN A 611 12.09 13.82 7.21
CA GLN A 611 11.05 12.81 6.98
C GLN A 611 10.84 12.57 5.49
N SER A 612 10.74 13.63 4.69
CA SER A 612 10.59 13.53 3.23
C SER A 612 11.78 12.83 2.58
N ARG A 613 13.01 13.16 3.00
CA ARG A 613 14.23 12.50 2.51
C ARG A 613 14.26 11.02 2.91
N LEU A 614 13.97 10.70 4.17
CA LEU A 614 13.97 9.34 4.69
C LEU A 614 12.98 8.47 3.91
N GLN A 615 11.79 9.02 3.69
CA GLN A 615 10.73 8.38 2.94
C GLN A 615 11.19 8.06 1.51
N LYS A 616 11.77 9.04 0.81
CA LYS A 616 12.34 8.84 -0.52
C LYS A 616 13.39 7.72 -0.56
N SER A 617 14.29 7.68 0.43
CA SER A 617 15.31 6.63 0.52
C SER A 617 14.70 5.25 0.76
N ARG A 618 13.64 5.14 1.55
CA ARG A 618 12.88 3.88 1.76
C ARG A 618 12.19 3.41 0.48
N THR A 619 11.54 4.31 -0.26
CA THR A 619 10.95 3.98 -1.57
C THR A 619 12.02 3.50 -2.55
N ASN A 620 13.18 4.15 -2.59
CA ASN A 620 14.30 3.72 -3.43
C ASN A 620 14.84 2.34 -3.04
N GLN A 621 14.93 2.05 -1.73
CA GLN A 621 15.34 0.76 -1.22
C GLN A 621 14.38 -0.36 -1.65
N GLN A 622 13.07 -0.14 -1.52
CA GLN A 622 12.09 -1.12 -1.96
C GLN A 622 12.07 -1.31 -3.48
N ALA A 623 12.18 -0.22 -4.25
CA ALA A 623 12.29 -0.31 -5.71
C ALA A 623 13.53 -1.10 -6.13
N PHE A 624 14.65 -0.90 -5.43
CA PHE A 624 15.86 -1.68 -5.62
C PHE A 624 15.65 -3.17 -5.26
N GLN A 625 15.08 -3.47 -4.10
CA GLN A 625 14.78 -4.85 -3.69
C GLN A 625 13.83 -5.56 -4.67
N ALA A 626 12.80 -4.86 -5.15
CA ALA A 626 11.88 -5.38 -6.16
C ALA A 626 12.60 -5.74 -7.46
N ALA A 627 13.47 -4.84 -7.95
CA ALA A 627 14.28 -5.07 -9.14
C ALA A 627 15.26 -6.23 -8.92
N LEU A 628 15.88 -6.32 -7.74
CA LEU A 628 16.80 -7.38 -7.38
C LEU A 628 16.10 -8.75 -7.39
N TYR A 629 14.94 -8.88 -6.75
CA TYR A 629 14.18 -10.13 -6.74
C TYR A 629 13.60 -10.52 -8.11
N ALA A 630 13.36 -9.54 -8.99
CA ALA A 630 13.00 -9.80 -10.37
C ALA A 630 14.19 -10.34 -11.18
N ALA A 631 15.40 -9.81 -10.93
CA ALA A 631 16.63 -10.23 -11.58
C ALA A 631 17.17 -11.57 -11.05
N HIS A 632 16.90 -11.88 -9.78
CA HIS A 632 17.35 -13.09 -9.08
C HIS A 632 16.16 -13.90 -8.52
N PRO A 633 15.36 -14.57 -9.36
CA PRO A 633 14.23 -15.39 -8.90
C PRO A 633 14.61 -16.49 -7.91
N GLU A 634 15.86 -16.96 -7.91
CA GLU A 634 16.42 -17.92 -6.98
C GLU A 634 16.46 -17.41 -5.53
N LEU A 635 16.49 -16.09 -5.31
CA LEU A 635 16.37 -15.48 -3.99
C LEU A 635 14.96 -15.64 -3.39
N LYS A 636 13.96 -16.04 -4.18
CA LYS A 636 12.56 -16.21 -3.72
C LYS A 636 12.33 -17.48 -2.89
N VAL A 637 13.21 -18.48 -2.99
CA VAL A 637 12.85 -19.90 -2.77
C VAL A 637 12.83 -20.37 -1.30
N GLN A 638 12.72 -19.49 -0.30
CA GLN A 638 12.55 -19.94 1.11
C GLN A 638 11.37 -19.33 1.86
N ARG A 639 10.64 -18.37 1.27
CA ARG A 639 9.54 -17.67 1.92
C ARG A 639 8.21 -18.35 1.53
N GLY A 640 7.44 -18.85 2.50
CA GLY A 640 6.08 -19.34 2.23
C GLY A 640 5.81 -20.84 2.39
N GLN A 641 6.75 -21.67 2.84
CA GLN A 641 6.39 -23.05 3.19
C GLN A 641 5.48 -23.05 4.43
N THR A 642 4.30 -23.63 4.32
CA THR A 642 3.43 -23.91 5.48
C THR A 642 4.17 -24.85 6.42
N LEU A 643 4.63 -24.30 7.54
CA LEU A 643 5.27 -25.07 8.59
C LEU A 643 4.21 -25.76 9.44
N ASP A 644 4.23 -27.09 9.45
CA ASP A 644 3.39 -27.89 10.33
C ASP A 644 3.91 -27.78 11.78
N PHE A 645 2.98 -27.47 12.70
CA PHE A 645 3.25 -27.44 14.12
C PHE A 645 3.10 -28.85 14.71
N ASP A 646 4.21 -29.44 15.14
CA ASP A 646 4.26 -30.75 15.80
C ASP A 646 4.40 -30.58 17.31
N LEU A 647 3.27 -30.68 18.02
CA LEU A 647 3.21 -30.51 19.47
C LEU A 647 4.13 -31.48 20.23
N PRO A 648 4.09 -32.81 20.02
CA PRO A 648 5.04 -33.73 20.64
C PRO A 648 6.51 -33.33 20.48
N GLN A 649 6.90 -32.90 19.28
CA GLN A 649 8.27 -32.51 18.99
C GLN A 649 8.68 -31.20 19.70
N VAL A 650 7.79 -30.21 19.70
CA VAL A 650 7.97 -28.93 20.40
C VAL A 650 8.03 -29.16 21.91
N ALA A 651 7.07 -29.89 22.46
CA ALA A 651 7.01 -30.24 23.87
C ALA A 651 8.23 -31.03 24.33
N GLY A 652 8.69 -32.01 23.53
CA GLY A 652 9.88 -32.80 23.85
C GLY A 652 11.17 -31.98 23.95
N ARG A 653 11.21 -30.77 23.35
CA ARG A 653 12.34 -29.83 23.48
C ARG A 653 12.18 -28.83 24.63
N LEU A 654 10.94 -28.40 24.91
CA LEU A 654 10.67 -27.26 25.79
C LEU A 654 10.22 -27.63 27.20
N LEU A 655 9.62 -28.82 27.38
CA LEU A 655 9.03 -29.24 28.66
C LEU A 655 9.94 -30.21 29.42
N ASP A 656 10.10 -29.93 30.72
CA ASP A 656 10.59 -30.86 31.73
C ASP A 656 9.56 -31.03 32.87
N SER A 657 9.90 -31.79 33.91
CA SER A 657 9.00 -32.06 35.03
C SER A 657 8.68 -30.82 35.87
N GLN A 658 9.51 -29.77 35.79
CA GLN A 658 9.44 -28.53 36.56
C GLN A 658 8.81 -27.36 35.78
N THR A 659 8.66 -27.51 34.46
CA THR A 659 8.23 -26.45 33.55
C THR A 659 6.74 -26.54 33.22
N ALA A 660 6.09 -25.39 33.19
CA ALA A 660 4.80 -25.17 32.53
C ALA A 660 4.94 -24.10 31.44
N LEU A 661 4.21 -24.27 30.35
CA LEU A 661 4.09 -23.27 29.29
C LEU A 661 2.67 -22.69 29.31
N LEU A 662 2.54 -21.37 29.26
CA LEU A 662 1.28 -20.66 29.13
C LEU A 662 1.30 -19.89 27.82
N GLU A 663 0.44 -20.26 26.88
CA GLU A 663 0.29 -19.58 25.59
C GLU A 663 -1.02 -18.83 25.50
N TYR A 664 -0.94 -17.53 25.27
CA TYR A 664 -2.10 -16.66 25.09
C TYR A 664 -2.38 -16.42 23.61
N VAL A 665 -3.66 -16.40 23.23
CA VAL A 665 -4.13 -15.98 21.89
C VAL A 665 -5.22 -14.94 22.08
N VAL A 666 -4.98 -13.71 21.61
CA VAL A 666 -5.89 -12.57 21.78
C VAL A 666 -6.66 -12.35 20.48
N THR A 667 -7.93 -12.75 20.47
CA THR A 667 -8.86 -12.47 19.36
C THR A 667 -9.55 -11.12 19.58
N ASP A 668 -10.41 -10.72 18.64
CA ASP A 668 -11.11 -9.43 18.73
C ASP A 668 -12.18 -9.43 19.84
N ASP A 669 -12.70 -10.60 20.23
CA ASP A 669 -13.81 -10.77 21.16
C ASP A 669 -13.43 -11.44 22.49
N LYS A 670 -12.37 -12.26 22.52
CA LYS A 670 -11.95 -13.04 23.69
C LYS A 670 -10.43 -13.23 23.72
N THR A 671 -9.94 -13.73 24.84
CA THR A 671 -8.56 -14.23 24.97
C THR A 671 -8.59 -15.70 25.36
N TYR A 672 -7.77 -16.52 24.69
CA TYR A 672 -7.60 -17.94 25.00
C TYR A 672 -6.25 -18.16 25.67
N LEU A 673 -6.22 -19.05 26.66
CA LEU A 673 -5.00 -19.50 27.33
C LEU A 673 -4.86 -21.02 27.19
N PHE A 674 -3.81 -21.46 26.50
CA PHE A 674 -3.37 -22.85 26.47
C PHE A 674 -2.32 -23.07 27.56
N ALA A 675 -2.58 -24.00 28.48
CA ALA A 675 -1.62 -24.41 29.51
C ALA A 675 -1.06 -25.80 29.19
N LEU A 676 0.27 -25.89 29.04
CA LEU A 676 0.97 -27.11 28.67
C LEU A 676 1.91 -27.54 29.80
N THR A 677 1.88 -28.84 30.11
CA THR A 677 2.82 -29.47 31.05
C THR A 677 3.21 -30.86 30.57
N GLN A 678 4.34 -31.39 31.06
CA GLN A 678 4.75 -32.77 30.76
C GLN A 678 3.73 -33.79 31.30
N GLY A 679 3.32 -34.74 30.45
CA GLY A 679 2.43 -35.85 30.79
C GLY A 679 3.14 -37.00 31.51
N ALA A 680 2.35 -37.88 32.14
CA ALA A 680 2.86 -38.94 33.05
C ALA A 680 3.62 -40.10 32.38
N ALA A 681 3.61 -40.23 31.05
CA ALA A 681 4.19 -41.38 30.34
C ALA A 681 5.12 -40.95 29.19
N LYS A 682 6.45 -41.07 29.39
CA LYS A 682 7.54 -40.77 28.41
C LYS A 682 7.63 -39.32 27.91
N ALA A 683 8.83 -38.94 27.47
CA ALA A 683 9.09 -37.64 26.82
C ALA A 683 8.23 -37.49 25.55
N GLY A 684 7.53 -36.37 25.41
CA GLY A 684 6.64 -36.07 24.27
C GLY A 684 5.14 -36.18 24.56
N ASN A 685 4.71 -36.81 25.65
CA ASN A 685 3.32 -36.73 26.10
C ASN A 685 3.06 -35.40 26.81
N VAL A 686 1.98 -34.72 26.44
CA VAL A 686 1.63 -33.37 26.92
C VAL A 686 0.27 -33.39 27.57
N ASN A 687 0.16 -32.80 28.76
CA ASN A 687 -1.14 -32.39 29.29
C ASN A 687 -1.42 -30.96 28.80
N LEU A 688 -2.37 -30.84 27.88
CA LEU A 688 -2.82 -29.59 27.27
C LEU A 688 -4.21 -29.25 27.79
N GLN A 689 -4.36 -28.05 28.35
CA GLN A 689 -5.61 -27.53 28.89
C GLN A 689 -5.90 -26.15 28.30
N LEU A 690 -7.18 -25.84 28.09
CA LEU A 690 -7.65 -24.58 27.53
C LEU A 690 -8.47 -23.81 28.56
N TYR A 691 -8.24 -22.51 28.63
CA TYR A 691 -9.02 -21.56 29.40
C TYR A 691 -9.51 -20.43 28.49
N GLU A 692 -10.81 -20.17 28.51
CA GLU A 692 -11.39 -18.98 27.89
C GLU A 692 -11.40 -17.83 28.90
N ILE A 693 -10.85 -16.68 28.49
CA ILE A 693 -10.80 -15.46 29.27
C ILE A 693 -11.70 -14.44 28.59
N ALA A 694 -12.76 -14.04 29.28
CA ALA A 694 -13.77 -13.10 28.78
C ALA A 694 -13.26 -11.64 28.80
N VAL A 695 -12.28 -11.34 27.97
CA VAL A 695 -11.75 -9.99 27.73
C VAL A 695 -11.40 -9.82 26.26
N ASP A 696 -11.90 -8.74 25.66
CA ASP A 696 -11.53 -8.34 24.31
C ASP A 696 -10.16 -7.64 24.27
N ARG A 697 -9.58 -7.54 23.07
CA ARG A 697 -8.27 -6.92 22.85
C ARG A 697 -8.18 -5.47 23.36
N GLY A 698 -9.22 -4.67 23.16
CA GLY A 698 -9.21 -3.24 23.52
C GLY A 698 -9.15 -3.04 25.04
N LYS A 699 -10.01 -3.76 25.76
CA LYS A 699 -10.01 -3.72 27.23
C LYS A 699 -8.72 -4.29 27.81
N LEU A 700 -8.22 -5.39 27.25
CA LEU A 700 -6.94 -5.99 27.64
C LEU A 700 -5.80 -4.99 27.53
N ASN A 701 -5.65 -4.32 26.38
CA ASN A 701 -4.57 -3.37 26.14
C ASN A 701 -4.64 -2.21 27.15
N THR A 702 -5.83 -1.69 27.41
CA THR A 702 -6.04 -0.59 28.39
C THR A 702 -5.62 -1.01 29.81
N ASP A 703 -6.02 -2.21 30.25
CA ASP A 703 -5.72 -2.68 31.61
C ASP A 703 -4.22 -2.96 31.81
N VAL A 704 -3.56 -3.51 30.79
CA VAL A 704 -2.11 -3.78 30.83
C VAL A 704 -1.32 -2.47 30.79
N GLU A 705 -1.69 -1.53 29.92
CA GLU A 705 -1.03 -0.23 29.81
C GLU A 705 -1.08 0.53 31.14
N GLU A 706 -2.26 0.58 31.77
CA GLU A 706 -2.45 1.24 33.05
C GLU A 706 -1.60 0.60 34.16
N PHE A 707 -1.59 -0.73 34.24
CA PHE A 707 -0.76 -1.43 35.23
C PHE A 707 0.73 -1.16 35.02
N ARG A 708 1.22 -1.22 33.78
CA ARG A 708 2.62 -0.91 33.45
C ARG A 708 2.96 0.53 33.83
N ARG A 709 2.08 1.48 33.52
CA ARG A 709 2.25 2.91 33.85
C ARG A 709 2.39 3.11 35.35
N GLN A 710 1.56 2.45 36.16
CA GLN A 710 1.63 2.51 37.63
C GLN A 710 2.98 2.02 38.14
N LEU A 711 3.50 0.90 37.60
CA LEU A 711 4.82 0.39 37.98
C LEU A 711 5.94 1.35 37.58
N ALA A 712 5.93 1.83 36.33
CA ALA A 712 6.96 2.72 35.78
C ALA A 712 7.02 4.09 36.47
N THR A 713 5.93 4.52 37.12
CA THR A 713 5.82 5.81 37.81
C THR A 713 5.90 5.71 39.34
N HIS A 714 6.19 4.54 39.89
CA HIS A 714 6.26 4.27 41.34
C HIS A 714 4.94 4.48 42.09
N GLU A 715 3.78 4.27 41.45
CA GLU A 715 2.49 4.40 42.11
C GLU A 715 2.23 3.24 43.07
N ILE A 716 2.05 3.52 44.36
CA ILE A 716 1.83 2.50 45.40
C ILE A 716 0.49 1.74 45.22
N THR A 717 -0.44 2.30 44.44
CA THR A 717 -1.78 1.76 44.16
C THR A 717 -1.80 0.59 43.18
N PHE A 718 -0.66 0.17 42.63
CA PHE A 718 -0.59 -0.90 41.62
C PHE A 718 -1.13 -2.27 42.09
N ALA A 719 -1.19 -2.52 43.40
CA ALA A 719 -1.49 -3.83 43.95
C ALA A 719 -2.88 -4.38 43.53
N ALA A 720 -3.88 -3.51 43.38
CA ALA A 720 -5.22 -3.92 42.93
C ALA A 720 -5.22 -4.36 41.46
N ALA A 721 -4.51 -3.62 40.60
CA ALA A 721 -4.33 -3.98 39.19
C ALA A 721 -3.54 -5.30 39.06
N ALA A 722 -2.47 -5.46 39.83
CA ALA A 722 -1.66 -6.68 39.87
C ALA A 722 -2.47 -7.92 40.26
N ALA A 723 -3.37 -7.80 41.24
CA ALA A 723 -4.26 -8.89 41.65
C ALA A 723 -5.33 -9.19 40.59
N ASN A 724 -5.97 -8.17 40.01
CA ASN A 724 -6.99 -8.36 38.96
C ASN A 724 -6.40 -9.07 37.72
N LEU A 725 -5.21 -8.66 37.30
CA LEU A 725 -4.52 -9.26 36.16
C LEU A 725 -4.04 -10.69 36.47
N TYR A 726 -3.62 -10.99 37.71
CA TYR A 726 -3.33 -12.37 38.14
C TYR A 726 -4.57 -13.27 38.06
N GLU A 727 -5.67 -12.81 38.65
CA GLU A 727 -6.96 -13.50 38.68
C GLU A 727 -7.44 -13.84 37.27
N ARG A 728 -7.21 -12.92 36.32
CA ARG A 728 -7.64 -13.07 34.94
C ARG A 728 -6.73 -13.99 34.13
N PHE A 729 -5.42 -13.79 34.21
CA PHE A 729 -4.49 -14.39 33.24
C PHE A 729 -3.71 -15.59 33.79
N VAL A 730 -3.52 -15.73 35.10
CA VAL A 730 -2.69 -16.80 35.69
C VAL A 730 -3.52 -17.80 36.47
N LYS A 731 -4.43 -17.32 37.32
CA LYS A 731 -5.26 -18.18 38.19
C LYS A 731 -6.04 -19.28 37.45
N PRO A 732 -6.58 -19.08 36.22
CA PRO A 732 -7.28 -20.17 35.53
C PRO A 732 -6.45 -21.45 35.40
N ALA A 733 -5.13 -21.33 35.21
CA ALA A 733 -4.21 -22.45 35.05
C ALA A 733 -3.57 -22.93 36.37
N ALA A 734 -4.00 -22.44 37.55
CA ALA A 734 -3.35 -22.73 38.84
C ALA A 734 -3.20 -24.24 39.13
N ALA A 735 -4.13 -25.07 38.67
CA ALA A 735 -4.07 -26.52 38.82
C ALA A 735 -2.88 -27.14 38.05
N GLN A 736 -2.59 -26.66 36.84
CA GLN A 736 -1.50 -27.13 35.98
C GLN A 736 -0.15 -26.61 36.48
N LEU A 737 -0.15 -25.44 37.13
CA LEU A 737 1.05 -24.85 37.71
C LEU A 737 1.48 -25.51 39.03
N LYS A 738 0.64 -26.37 39.62
CA LYS A 738 0.95 -27.03 40.90
C LYS A 738 2.20 -27.92 40.79
N GLY A 739 3.18 -27.66 41.67
CA GLY A 739 4.44 -28.41 41.71
C GLY A 739 5.44 -28.04 40.61
N LYS A 740 5.14 -26.99 39.83
CA LYS A 740 6.04 -26.41 38.84
C LYS A 740 6.84 -25.28 39.48
N THR A 741 8.04 -25.06 38.99
CA THR A 741 8.97 -24.02 39.47
C THR A 741 9.42 -23.10 38.33
N LYS A 742 9.19 -23.48 37.07
CA LYS A 742 9.54 -22.69 35.89
C LYS A 742 8.30 -22.43 35.04
N LEU A 743 8.17 -21.21 34.54
CA LEU A 743 7.05 -20.76 33.74
C LEU A 743 7.56 -20.09 32.46
N VAL A 744 7.19 -20.63 31.31
CA VAL A 744 7.41 -19.98 30.02
C VAL A 744 6.09 -19.38 29.56
N ILE A 745 6.07 -18.09 29.27
CA ILE A 745 4.87 -17.37 28.88
C ILE A 745 5.00 -16.90 27.44
N VAL A 746 4.17 -17.45 26.55
CA VAL A 746 4.03 -17.01 25.16
C VAL A 746 2.99 -15.91 25.10
N ARG A 747 3.45 -14.68 24.87
CA ARG A 747 2.65 -13.45 24.92
C ARG A 747 2.02 -13.17 23.56
N ASP A 748 0.87 -12.51 23.57
CA ASP A 748 0.18 -12.04 22.36
C ASP A 748 -0.48 -10.67 22.61
N ALA A 749 -0.60 -9.85 21.56
CA ALA A 749 -1.12 -8.48 21.59
C ALA A 749 -0.56 -7.66 22.78
N GLY A 750 -1.41 -6.92 23.51
CA GLY A 750 -0.99 -6.09 24.63
C GLY A 750 -0.30 -6.83 25.78
N LEU A 751 -0.39 -8.17 25.85
CA LEU A 751 0.30 -8.95 26.89
C LEU A 751 1.82 -8.87 26.77
N TRP A 752 2.36 -8.47 25.62
CA TRP A 752 3.78 -8.13 25.45
C TRP A 752 4.27 -7.08 26.45
N GLU A 753 3.38 -6.18 26.88
CA GLU A 753 3.67 -5.15 27.86
C GLU A 753 3.40 -5.57 29.31
N LEU A 754 2.84 -6.75 29.56
CA LEU A 754 2.46 -7.20 30.90
C LEU A 754 3.67 -7.82 31.65
N PRO A 755 4.15 -7.22 32.75
CA PRO A 755 5.16 -7.84 33.61
C PRO A 755 4.50 -8.90 34.51
N PHE A 756 4.36 -10.14 34.00
CA PHE A 756 3.76 -11.24 34.76
C PHE A 756 4.46 -11.48 36.10
N GLN A 757 5.76 -11.24 36.19
CA GLN A 757 6.56 -11.37 37.41
C GLN A 757 6.07 -10.45 38.54
N ALA A 758 5.43 -9.32 38.22
CA ALA A 758 4.88 -8.36 39.18
C ALA A 758 3.40 -8.60 39.54
N LEU A 759 2.76 -9.62 38.98
CA LEU A 759 1.39 -9.98 39.32
C LEU A 759 1.30 -10.56 40.73
N LYS A 760 0.21 -10.30 41.44
CA LYS A 760 0.03 -10.73 42.84
C LYS A 760 -1.03 -11.80 42.95
N ASN A 761 -0.68 -12.92 43.57
CA ASN A 761 -1.62 -14.01 43.85
C ASN A 761 -2.57 -13.67 45.02
N GLU A 762 -3.49 -14.58 45.33
CA GLU A 762 -4.48 -14.42 46.41
C GLU A 762 -3.84 -14.26 47.81
N ALA A 763 -2.63 -14.78 48.01
CA ALA A 763 -1.85 -14.61 49.24
C ALA A 763 -1.08 -13.27 49.28
N GLY A 764 -1.22 -12.44 48.25
CA GLY A 764 -0.53 -11.15 48.14
C GLY A 764 0.96 -11.26 47.80
N ARG A 765 1.44 -12.44 47.39
CA ARG A 765 2.82 -12.65 46.91
C ARG A 765 2.93 -12.41 45.42
N PHE A 766 4.09 -11.94 44.97
CA PHE A 766 4.40 -11.76 43.56
C PHE A 766 4.62 -13.11 42.88
N LEU A 767 4.25 -13.21 41.59
CA LEU A 767 4.40 -14.43 40.82
C LEU A 767 5.86 -14.90 40.72
N ILE A 768 6.81 -13.94 40.71
CA ILE A 768 8.25 -14.25 40.71
C ILE A 768 8.73 -14.97 41.97
N GLU A 769 8.00 -14.85 43.09
CA GLU A 769 8.31 -15.58 44.31
C GLU A 769 8.03 -17.08 44.14
N ASP A 770 7.15 -17.46 43.21
CA ASP A 770 6.74 -18.84 42.97
C ASP A 770 7.43 -19.49 41.78
N PHE A 771 7.69 -18.73 40.71
CA PHE A 771 8.19 -19.28 39.45
C PHE A 771 9.39 -18.51 38.91
N ALA A 772 10.36 -19.22 38.34
CA ALA A 772 11.33 -18.64 37.41
C ALA A 772 10.64 -18.41 36.06
N ILE A 773 10.59 -17.15 35.61
CA ILE A 773 9.77 -16.75 34.45
C ILE A 773 10.66 -16.44 33.25
N SER A 774 10.26 -16.95 32.09
CA SER A 774 10.79 -16.54 30.78
C SER A 774 9.63 -16.30 29.81
N TYR A 775 9.88 -15.47 28.79
CA TYR A 775 8.88 -15.07 27.80
C TYR A 775 9.29 -15.53 26.43
N ALA A 776 8.34 -15.86 25.56
CA ALA A 776 8.65 -16.30 24.20
C ALA A 776 7.67 -15.73 23.17
N PRO A 777 8.12 -15.53 21.92
CA PRO A 777 7.26 -15.02 20.86
C PRO A 777 6.28 -16.06 20.31
N SER A 778 6.70 -17.32 20.25
CA SER A 778 5.85 -18.46 19.96
C SER A 778 6.54 -19.74 20.47
N LEU A 779 5.78 -20.82 20.64
CA LEU A 779 6.36 -22.12 20.99
C LEU A 779 7.26 -22.67 19.87
N ALA A 780 6.83 -22.54 18.62
CA ALA A 780 7.59 -22.97 17.45
C ALA A 780 8.93 -22.23 17.32
N ALA A 781 8.92 -20.90 17.47
CA ALA A 781 10.13 -20.09 17.45
C ALA A 781 11.08 -20.43 18.60
N LEU A 782 10.55 -20.62 19.82
CA LEU A 782 11.34 -21.02 20.98
C LEU A 782 11.98 -22.41 20.79
N ALA A 783 11.23 -23.37 20.26
CA ALA A 783 11.73 -24.71 19.97
C ALA A 783 12.84 -24.67 18.90
N GLU A 784 12.72 -23.80 17.89
CA GLU A 784 13.74 -23.61 16.86
C GLU A 784 15.02 -22.98 17.45
N MET A 785 14.89 -21.90 18.23
CA MET A 785 16.04 -21.28 18.92
C MET A 785 16.77 -22.28 19.82
N THR A 786 16.01 -23.10 20.55
CA THR A 786 16.56 -24.17 21.41
C THR A 786 17.32 -25.21 20.60
N ARG A 787 16.76 -25.64 19.45
CA ARG A 787 17.40 -26.60 18.54
C ARG A 787 18.73 -26.07 17.99
N VAL A 788 18.75 -24.83 17.52
CA VAL A 788 19.96 -24.18 16.99
C VAL A 788 21.05 -24.09 18.07
N GLN A 789 20.67 -23.72 19.29
CA GLN A 789 21.61 -23.64 20.42
C GLN A 789 22.17 -25.02 20.82
N GLN A 790 21.32 -26.05 20.90
CA GLN A 790 21.75 -27.41 21.24
C GLN A 790 22.79 -27.95 20.25
N ASN A 791 22.63 -27.67 18.97
CA ASN A 791 23.61 -28.04 17.95
C ASN A 791 24.95 -27.31 18.13
N ARG A 792 24.93 -26.03 18.53
CA ARG A 792 26.14 -25.22 18.77
C ARG A 792 26.87 -25.57 20.08
N ARG A 793 26.14 -26.02 21.11
CA ARG A 793 26.70 -26.40 22.44
C ARG A 793 27.58 -27.66 22.44
N GLN A 794 27.64 -28.43 21.34
CA GLN A 794 28.51 -29.62 21.26
C GLN A 794 30.02 -29.28 21.23
N GLU A 795 30.40 -28.01 21.05
CA GLU A 795 31.76 -27.51 21.27
C GLU A 795 31.88 -26.94 22.69
N SER A 796 32.33 -27.75 23.66
CA SER A 796 32.53 -27.35 25.06
C SER A 796 33.43 -26.11 25.18
N ARG A 797 32.85 -24.96 25.54
CA ARG A 797 33.59 -23.72 25.85
C ARG A 797 33.26 -23.25 27.26
N THR A 798 34.30 -22.82 27.97
CA THR A 798 34.20 -22.21 29.30
C THR A 798 33.37 -20.91 29.21
N PRO A 799 32.52 -20.59 30.19
CA PRO A 799 31.73 -19.37 30.16
C PRO A 799 32.64 -18.14 30.05
N SER A 800 32.37 -17.30 29.06
CA SER A 800 33.06 -16.05 28.81
C SER A 800 32.07 -14.89 28.65
N VAL A 801 32.48 -13.69 29.07
CA VAL A 801 31.70 -12.47 28.94
C VAL A 801 32.44 -11.44 28.08
N VAL A 802 31.72 -10.84 27.13
CA VAL A 802 32.12 -9.61 26.46
C VAL A 802 31.16 -8.53 26.92
N ALA A 803 31.67 -7.46 27.53
CA ALA A 803 30.83 -6.40 28.08
C ALA A 803 31.26 -4.99 27.63
N PHE A 804 30.27 -4.17 27.30
CA PHE A 804 30.42 -2.79 26.86
C PHE A 804 29.69 -1.86 27.83
N GLY A 805 30.35 -0.80 28.30
CA GLY A 805 29.78 0.15 29.24
C GLY A 805 30.30 1.57 29.04
N ASN A 806 29.50 2.55 29.47
CA ASN A 806 29.84 3.99 29.47
C ASN A 806 30.62 4.48 28.22
N PRO A 807 30.08 4.33 27.00
CA PRO A 807 30.76 4.78 25.78
C PRO A 807 31.01 6.29 25.79
N SER A 808 32.13 6.72 25.22
CA SER A 808 32.50 8.14 25.16
C SER A 808 31.94 8.83 23.91
N PHE A 809 31.20 9.91 24.12
CA PHE A 809 30.64 10.75 23.07
C PHE A 809 31.54 12.00 22.89
N GLY A 810 32.58 11.88 22.06
CA GLY A 810 33.59 12.92 21.85
C GLY A 810 33.09 14.17 21.09
N ALA A 811 33.94 15.19 21.01
CA ALA A 811 33.77 16.38 20.16
C ALA A 811 34.92 16.45 19.14
N THR A 812 34.97 15.54 18.19
CA THR A 812 35.95 15.58 17.10
C THR A 812 35.45 16.48 15.97
N ARG A 813 36.32 17.39 15.51
CA ARG A 813 36.07 18.24 14.33
C ARG A 813 36.18 17.37 13.08
N GLY A 814 35.06 17.11 12.40
CA GLY A 814 35.07 16.41 11.11
C GLY A 814 33.97 15.35 10.94
N ALA A 815 33.34 14.90 12.03
CA ALA A 815 32.12 14.10 11.93
C ALA A 815 30.97 14.97 11.38
N THR A 816 30.24 14.48 10.39
CA THR A 816 29.08 15.18 9.80
C THR A 816 27.99 15.49 10.84
N VAL A 817 27.92 14.72 11.94
CA VAL A 817 27.14 15.04 13.14
C VAL A 817 27.85 14.49 14.40
N PRO A 818 28.14 15.30 15.45
CA PRO A 818 28.66 14.78 16.72
C PRO A 818 27.57 14.03 17.51
N ILE A 819 27.82 12.80 17.98
CA ILE A 819 26.90 12.01 18.84
C ILE A 819 26.65 12.71 20.19
N LYS A 820 27.54 13.64 20.59
CA LYS A 820 27.46 14.43 21.83
C LYS A 820 26.17 15.25 21.97
N VAL A 821 25.43 15.50 20.89
CA VAL A 821 24.17 16.26 20.93
C VAL A 821 23.01 15.37 21.40
N GLY A 822 23.02 14.94 22.67
CA GLY A 822 21.85 14.29 23.28
C GLY A 822 22.13 13.25 24.36
N PHE A 823 23.30 12.63 24.37
CA PHE A 823 23.62 11.54 25.30
C PHE A 823 24.58 11.97 26.41
N ALA A 824 24.15 11.75 27.66
CA ALA A 824 25.01 11.93 28.83
C ALA A 824 25.85 10.66 29.08
N PRO A 825 27.09 10.80 29.62
CA PRO A 825 27.84 9.66 30.14
C PRO A 825 27.02 8.86 31.16
N LEU A 826 27.32 7.56 31.26
CA LEU A 826 26.68 6.61 32.18
C LEU A 826 27.71 6.01 33.17
N PRO A 827 28.24 6.78 34.15
CA PRO A 827 29.29 6.28 35.05
C PRO A 827 28.88 5.03 35.86
N SER A 828 27.59 4.87 36.12
CA SER A 828 27.06 3.68 36.80
C SER A 828 27.28 2.40 35.97
N THR A 829 27.18 2.46 34.64
CA THR A 829 27.37 1.27 33.79
C THR A 829 28.85 0.89 33.65
N GLU A 830 29.76 1.84 33.82
CA GLU A 830 31.19 1.53 33.98
C GLU A 830 31.45 0.71 35.26
N THR A 831 30.77 1.05 36.35
CA THR A 831 30.87 0.29 37.61
C THR A 831 30.32 -1.13 37.43
N GLU A 832 29.15 -1.26 36.80
CA GLU A 832 28.51 -2.54 36.48
C GLU A 832 29.44 -3.46 35.70
N VAL A 833 29.97 -2.96 34.57
CA VAL A 833 30.81 -3.72 33.66
C VAL A 833 32.16 -4.10 34.30
N ASN A 834 32.76 -3.21 35.10
CA ASN A 834 33.98 -3.53 35.85
C ASN A 834 33.76 -4.63 36.91
N GLN A 835 32.57 -4.72 37.51
CA GLN A 835 32.24 -5.80 38.44
C GLN A 835 32.10 -7.14 37.72
N LEU A 836 31.57 -7.15 36.49
CA LEU A 836 31.54 -8.37 35.67
C LEU A 836 32.96 -8.89 35.37
N ALA A 837 33.91 -8.00 35.11
CA ALA A 837 35.31 -8.37 34.92
C ALA A 837 35.88 -9.13 36.12
N LYS A 838 35.57 -8.66 37.33
CA LYS A 838 35.99 -9.29 38.59
C LYS A 838 35.31 -10.63 38.82
N LEU A 839 34.03 -10.74 38.44
CA LEU A 839 33.22 -11.94 38.63
C LEU A 839 33.67 -13.09 37.72
N TYR A 840 33.94 -12.82 36.44
CA TYR A 840 34.36 -13.84 35.47
C TYR A 840 35.89 -14.07 35.47
N GLY A 841 36.66 -13.09 35.93
CA GLY A 841 38.12 -13.11 35.90
C GLY A 841 38.69 -12.73 34.53
N SER A 842 39.91 -12.18 34.54
CA SER A 842 40.54 -11.56 33.37
C SER A 842 40.77 -12.50 32.18
N ALA A 843 40.83 -13.81 32.41
CA ALA A 843 40.97 -14.81 31.34
C ALA A 843 39.66 -15.09 30.58
N GLN A 844 38.51 -14.78 31.19
CA GLN A 844 37.17 -15.10 30.68
C GLN A 844 36.30 -13.85 30.44
N SER A 845 36.82 -12.65 30.75
CA SER A 845 36.15 -11.38 30.50
C SER A 845 36.91 -10.51 29.52
N LYS A 846 36.23 -9.97 28.51
CA LYS A 846 36.68 -8.82 27.73
C LYS A 846 35.75 -7.63 27.98
N ILE A 847 36.33 -6.51 28.37
CA ILE A 847 35.60 -5.33 28.82
C ILE A 847 36.01 -4.12 27.98
N TYR A 848 35.03 -3.39 27.49
CA TYR A 848 35.24 -2.18 26.68
C TYR A 848 34.48 -1.00 27.31
N LEU A 849 35.22 0.08 27.57
CA LEU A 849 34.73 1.28 28.25
C LEU A 849 35.15 2.54 27.49
N GLY A 850 34.40 3.63 27.64
CA GLY A 850 34.76 4.93 27.08
C GLY A 850 34.96 4.86 25.57
N ALA A 851 36.14 5.25 25.08
CA ALA A 851 36.46 5.27 23.65
C ALA A 851 36.63 3.87 23.03
N GLU A 852 36.92 2.84 23.84
CA GLU A 852 37.06 1.46 23.36
C GLU A 852 35.70 0.76 23.17
N ALA A 853 34.63 1.31 23.75
CA ALA A 853 33.27 0.77 23.62
C ALA A 853 32.64 1.12 22.26
N ARG A 854 33.37 0.85 21.16
CA ARG A 854 33.04 1.20 19.78
C ARG A 854 32.45 0.05 18.99
N GLU A 855 31.79 0.39 17.89
CA GLU A 855 31.00 -0.54 17.08
C GLU A 855 31.81 -1.61 16.38
N GLU A 856 32.96 -1.26 15.81
CA GLU A 856 33.89 -2.18 15.15
C GLU A 856 34.34 -3.26 16.12
N ARG A 857 34.55 -2.87 17.38
CA ARG A 857 34.98 -3.78 18.44
C ARG A 857 33.86 -4.75 18.80
N LEU A 858 32.63 -4.26 18.92
CA LEU A 858 31.46 -5.12 19.17
C LEU A 858 31.30 -6.12 18.03
N LYS A 859 31.29 -5.66 16.77
CA LYS A 859 31.18 -6.51 15.58
C LYS A 859 32.28 -7.58 15.53
N ALA A 860 33.51 -7.26 15.95
CA ALA A 860 34.63 -8.19 15.95
C ALA A 860 34.60 -9.22 17.10
N GLU A 861 34.05 -8.87 18.26
CA GLU A 861 34.24 -9.66 19.50
C GLU A 861 32.97 -10.37 19.98
N ALA A 862 31.78 -9.87 19.63
CA ALA A 862 30.51 -10.40 20.13
C ALA A 862 30.28 -11.88 19.76
N GLY A 863 30.85 -12.34 18.64
CA GLY A 863 30.78 -13.74 18.22
C GLY A 863 31.57 -14.72 19.08
N ASN A 864 32.50 -14.25 19.92
CA ASN A 864 33.42 -15.12 20.67
C ASN A 864 33.00 -15.37 22.13
N ALA A 865 31.89 -14.79 22.57
CA ALA A 865 31.47 -14.81 23.97
C ALA A 865 30.27 -15.73 24.21
N SER A 866 30.21 -16.37 25.39
CA SER A 866 29.01 -17.08 25.85
C SER A 866 27.94 -16.14 26.42
N VAL A 867 28.35 -14.93 26.83
CA VAL A 867 27.46 -13.88 27.32
C VAL A 867 27.90 -12.55 26.71
N LEU A 868 26.96 -11.85 26.07
CA LEU A 868 27.16 -10.49 25.59
C LEU A 868 26.41 -9.55 26.53
N HIS A 869 27.09 -8.56 27.10
CA HIS A 869 26.49 -7.60 28.02
C HIS A 869 26.68 -6.16 27.52
N LEU A 870 25.59 -5.46 27.26
CA LEU A 870 25.57 -4.11 26.69
C LEU A 870 24.88 -3.16 27.69
N ALA A 871 25.69 -2.37 28.40
CA ALA A 871 25.25 -1.36 29.36
C ALA A 871 25.49 0.05 28.80
N THR A 872 24.88 0.32 27.64
CA THR A 872 24.99 1.59 26.92
C THR A 872 23.63 2.28 26.78
N HIS A 873 23.45 3.27 25.89
CA HIS A 873 22.10 3.79 25.60
C HIS A 873 21.44 2.96 24.49
N GLY A 874 20.13 2.76 24.60
CA GLY A 874 19.31 2.19 23.53
C GLY A 874 18.34 3.22 22.99
N ILE A 875 18.13 3.24 21.68
CA ILE A 875 17.11 4.06 21.02
C ILE A 875 16.15 3.10 20.31
N LEU A 876 14.87 3.19 20.61
CA LEU A 876 13.85 2.41 19.92
C LEU A 876 13.19 3.22 18.80
N ASN A 877 12.88 2.52 17.72
CA ASN A 877 12.17 3.08 16.58
C ASN A 877 10.92 2.25 16.29
N ASP A 878 9.82 2.50 16.99
CA ASP A 878 8.57 1.73 16.80
C ASP A 878 7.99 1.86 15.39
N ALA A 879 8.22 2.99 14.72
CA ALA A 879 7.78 3.19 13.34
C ALA A 879 8.56 2.29 12.37
N SER A 880 9.81 1.94 12.69
CA SER A 880 10.68 1.12 11.84
C SER A 880 11.66 0.32 12.71
N PRO A 881 11.20 -0.78 13.32
CA PRO A 881 11.89 -1.41 14.45
C PRO A 881 13.29 -1.93 14.14
N MET A 882 13.54 -2.29 12.88
CA MET A 882 14.86 -2.72 12.39
C MET A 882 15.93 -1.63 12.47
N TYR A 883 15.54 -0.37 12.63
CA TYR A 883 16.42 0.78 12.82
C TYR A 883 16.47 1.24 14.28
N SER A 884 16.10 0.37 15.23
CA SER A 884 16.41 0.59 16.65
C SER A 884 17.91 0.45 16.86
N GLN A 885 18.51 1.27 17.71
CA GLN A 885 19.95 1.46 17.82
C GLN A 885 20.47 1.16 19.23
N ILE A 886 21.68 0.62 19.31
CA ILE A 886 22.51 0.57 20.51
C ILE A 886 23.63 1.60 20.32
N VAL A 887 23.63 2.62 21.16
CA VAL A 887 24.59 3.73 21.08
C VAL A 887 25.93 3.30 21.66
N LEU A 888 26.99 3.44 20.86
CA LEU A 888 28.37 3.09 21.18
C LEU A 888 29.27 4.35 21.10
N ALA A 889 30.57 4.15 21.32
CA ALA A 889 31.53 5.25 21.32
C ALA A 889 31.64 5.90 19.93
N GLN A 890 31.90 7.20 19.93
CA GLN A 890 32.10 7.96 18.69
C GLN A 890 33.21 7.30 17.84
N PRO A 891 32.99 7.05 16.54
CA PRO A 891 34.00 6.51 15.64
C PRO A 891 35.18 7.46 15.45
N ASP A 892 36.35 6.88 15.17
CA ASP A 892 37.52 7.62 14.70
C ASP A 892 37.28 8.17 13.28
N GLU A 893 37.94 9.26 12.87
CA GLU A 893 37.79 9.88 11.52
C GLU A 893 38.06 8.91 10.35
N LYS A 894 38.73 7.78 10.61
CA LYS A 894 39.07 6.75 9.62
C LYS A 894 38.10 5.55 9.63
N SER A 895 37.13 5.53 10.53
CA SER A 895 36.18 4.43 10.62
C SER A 895 35.11 4.51 9.53
N SER A 896 34.64 3.34 9.08
CA SER A 896 33.45 3.21 8.24
C SER A 896 32.15 3.07 9.03
N GLU A 897 32.22 2.95 10.36
CA GLU A 897 31.08 2.82 11.27
C GLU A 897 30.67 4.19 11.84
N ASP A 898 29.44 4.31 12.31
CA ASP A 898 28.88 5.56 12.81
C ASP A 898 28.70 5.59 14.35
N GLY A 899 28.93 4.47 15.04
CA GLY A 899 28.79 4.35 16.49
C GLY A 899 27.35 4.08 16.93
N MET A 900 26.44 3.78 16.01
CA MET A 900 25.03 3.49 16.27
C MET A 900 24.68 2.11 15.74
N LEU A 901 24.91 1.06 16.53
CA LEU A 901 24.66 -0.30 16.10
C LEU A 901 23.15 -0.58 15.95
N GLU A 902 22.67 -0.74 14.73
CA GLU A 902 21.25 -0.95 14.43
C GLU A 902 20.81 -2.42 14.52
N ALA A 903 19.53 -2.65 14.79
CA ALA A 903 18.97 -4.01 14.92
C ALA A 903 19.20 -4.85 13.65
N TRP A 904 19.08 -4.30 12.44
CA TRP A 904 19.40 -5.05 11.23
C TRP A 904 20.89 -5.41 11.11
N GLU A 905 21.80 -4.61 11.68
CA GLU A 905 23.23 -4.93 11.73
C GLU A 905 23.51 -6.05 12.72
N VAL A 906 22.82 -6.04 13.86
CA VAL A 906 22.88 -7.13 14.84
C VAL A 906 22.53 -8.46 14.19
N MET A 907 21.51 -8.53 13.32
CA MET A 907 21.16 -9.77 12.60
C MET A 907 22.29 -10.33 11.73
N LYS A 908 23.21 -9.48 11.26
CA LYS A 908 24.37 -9.89 10.45
C LYS A 908 25.50 -10.49 11.30
N LEU A 909 25.47 -10.32 12.62
CA LEU A 909 26.46 -10.89 13.54
C LEU A 909 26.29 -12.41 13.65
N ASP A 910 27.38 -13.11 13.96
CA ASP A 910 27.37 -14.52 14.33
C ASP A 910 27.62 -14.75 15.81
N LEU A 911 26.59 -14.53 16.62
CA LEU A 911 26.69 -14.67 18.06
C LEU A 911 26.70 -16.13 18.47
N GLN A 912 27.66 -16.47 19.31
CA GLN A 912 27.71 -17.75 20.05
C GLN A 912 27.20 -17.58 21.50
N ALA A 913 26.67 -16.40 21.82
CA ALA A 913 26.17 -16.07 23.15
C ALA A 913 24.93 -16.91 23.48
N GLN A 914 24.85 -17.39 24.72
CA GLN A 914 23.67 -18.07 25.26
C GLN A 914 22.61 -17.08 25.74
N VAL A 915 23.04 -15.85 26.03
CA VAL A 915 22.19 -14.72 26.41
C VAL A 915 22.87 -13.40 26.02
N ALA A 916 22.08 -12.47 25.47
CA ALA A 916 22.44 -11.07 25.31
C ALA A 916 21.74 -10.23 26.40
N VAL A 917 22.50 -9.49 27.19
CA VAL A 917 21.99 -8.64 28.27
C VAL A 917 22.01 -7.20 27.79
N LEU A 918 20.83 -6.59 27.64
CA LEU A 918 20.68 -5.18 27.26
C LEU A 918 20.30 -4.38 28.50
N SER A 919 21.32 -3.96 29.25
CA SER A 919 21.19 -3.20 30.50
C SER A 919 20.85 -1.72 30.29
N ALA A 920 20.59 -1.31 29.05
CA ALA A 920 20.12 0.03 28.71
C ALA A 920 18.63 0.24 29.05
N CYS A 921 18.21 1.50 29.16
CA CYS A 921 16.81 1.85 29.38
C CYS A 921 15.92 1.46 28.18
N GLU A 922 14.72 0.94 28.47
CA GLU A 922 13.66 0.61 27.51
C GLU A 922 14.03 -0.35 26.38
N THR A 923 15.00 -1.24 26.53
CA THR A 923 15.50 -2.12 25.44
C THR A 923 14.58 -3.27 25.06
N GLY A 924 13.58 -3.57 25.89
CA GLY A 924 12.61 -4.64 25.69
C GLY A 924 11.31 -4.20 25.04
N ARG A 925 11.20 -2.90 24.72
CA ARG A 925 10.07 -2.36 23.96
C ARG A 925 10.37 -2.39 22.46
N GLY A 926 9.32 -2.22 21.67
CA GLY A 926 9.35 -2.20 20.22
C GLY A 926 7.93 -2.26 19.68
N ARG A 927 7.77 -2.17 18.35
CA ARG A 927 6.46 -2.36 17.73
C ARG A 927 5.96 -3.78 18.00
N ILE A 928 4.79 -3.88 18.62
CA ILE A 928 4.06 -5.14 18.77
C ILE A 928 3.24 -5.35 17.50
N GLY A 929 3.73 -6.20 16.61
CA GLY A 929 2.97 -6.66 15.45
C GLY A 929 1.96 -7.71 15.87
N ALA A 930 0.70 -7.60 15.42
CA ALA A 930 -0.29 -8.66 15.62
C ALA A 930 0.23 -9.97 15.04
N GLY A 931 0.26 -11.04 15.85
CA GLY A 931 0.85 -12.32 15.47
C GLY A 931 2.38 -12.35 15.55
N GLU A 932 3.10 -11.31 15.12
CA GLU A 932 4.58 -11.35 15.09
C GLU A 932 5.26 -11.07 16.45
N GLY A 933 4.57 -10.39 17.36
CA GLY A 933 5.12 -10.01 18.66
C GLY A 933 6.03 -8.78 18.59
N VAL A 934 6.99 -8.66 19.52
CA VAL A 934 7.91 -7.51 19.56
C VAL A 934 8.98 -7.65 18.48
N ILE A 935 8.86 -6.85 17.42
CA ILE A 935 9.85 -6.73 16.36
C ILE A 935 10.85 -5.65 16.78
N GLY A 936 12.16 -5.91 16.66
CA GLY A 936 13.22 -4.95 17.05
C GLY A 936 14.52 -5.62 17.48
N LEU A 937 15.17 -5.07 18.52
CA LEU A 937 16.48 -5.54 19.00
C LEU A 937 16.45 -6.99 19.50
N THR A 938 15.46 -7.39 20.29
CA THR A 938 15.32 -8.76 20.82
C THR A 938 15.27 -9.79 19.69
N TRP A 939 14.46 -9.50 18.68
CA TRP A 939 14.33 -10.28 17.46
C TRP A 939 15.67 -10.39 16.72
N ALA A 940 16.39 -9.27 16.56
CA ALA A 940 17.69 -9.25 15.92
C ALA A 940 18.74 -10.11 16.65
N PHE A 941 18.76 -10.11 17.99
CA PHE A 941 19.65 -10.96 18.77
C PHE A 941 19.33 -12.46 18.61
N PHE A 942 18.04 -12.83 18.53
CA PHE A 942 17.64 -14.21 18.24
C PHE A 942 18.18 -14.68 16.89
N VAL A 943 18.01 -13.86 15.85
CA VAL A 943 18.52 -14.15 14.50
C VAL A 943 20.05 -14.17 14.44
N ALA A 944 20.71 -13.28 15.19
CA ALA A 944 22.16 -13.24 15.31
C ALA A 944 22.74 -14.49 15.98
N GLY A 945 21.92 -15.25 16.71
CA GLY A 945 22.28 -16.54 17.31
C GLY A 945 22.29 -16.55 18.83
N ALA A 946 21.89 -15.46 19.49
CA ALA A 946 21.68 -15.42 20.93
C ALA A 946 20.23 -15.83 21.24
N PRO A 947 19.96 -17.05 21.75
CA PRO A 947 18.61 -17.59 21.86
C PRO A 947 17.82 -17.00 23.04
N ALA A 948 18.43 -16.12 23.82
CA ALA A 948 17.81 -15.43 24.94
C ALA A 948 18.33 -14.00 25.04
N SER A 949 17.47 -13.09 25.46
CA SER A 949 17.82 -11.70 25.76
C SER A 949 17.24 -11.27 27.10
N VAL A 950 18.01 -10.53 27.89
CA VAL A 950 17.53 -9.84 29.10
C VAL A 950 17.37 -8.37 28.76
N VAL A 951 16.16 -7.84 28.87
CA VAL A 951 15.80 -6.51 28.37
C VAL A 951 14.89 -5.77 29.33
N SER A 952 14.92 -4.43 29.30
CA SER A 952 14.12 -3.59 30.20
C SER A 952 12.81 -3.08 29.55
N GLN A 953 11.71 -3.06 30.31
CA GLN A 953 10.38 -2.64 29.84
C GLN A 953 10.07 -1.15 30.03
N TRP A 954 10.79 -0.49 30.94
CA TRP A 954 10.68 0.95 31.20
C TRP A 954 12.04 1.53 31.58
N LYS A 955 12.10 2.85 31.74
CA LYS A 955 13.30 3.54 32.20
C LYS A 955 13.66 3.10 33.63
N VAL A 956 14.87 2.60 33.81
CA VAL A 956 15.31 1.95 35.06
C VAL A 956 16.14 2.88 35.95
N ASP A 957 16.17 2.57 37.25
CA ASP A 957 17.12 3.18 38.18
C ASP A 957 18.51 2.56 38.00
N ALA A 958 19.54 3.41 37.99
CA ALA A 958 20.91 2.98 37.68
C ALA A 958 21.53 2.12 38.79
N GLU A 959 21.22 2.40 40.06
CA GLU A 959 21.83 1.69 41.19
C GLU A 959 21.20 0.30 41.34
N SER A 960 19.87 0.21 41.30
CA SER A 960 19.18 -1.08 41.37
C SER A 960 19.50 -1.97 40.17
N THR A 961 19.61 -1.39 38.96
CA THR A 961 19.97 -2.14 37.75
C THR A 961 21.36 -2.74 37.87
N SER A 962 22.34 -1.97 38.34
CA SER A 962 23.71 -2.47 38.52
C SER A 962 23.75 -3.63 39.52
N GLU A 963 23.01 -3.55 40.62
CA GLU A 963 22.91 -4.65 41.59
C GLU A 963 22.22 -5.87 40.96
N LEU A 964 21.09 -5.68 40.26
CA LEU A 964 20.35 -6.75 39.59
C LEU A 964 21.23 -7.50 38.58
N MET A 965 21.98 -6.78 37.73
CA MET A 965 22.84 -7.39 36.72
C MET A 965 24.01 -8.15 37.33
N GLN A 966 24.65 -7.59 38.36
CA GLN A 966 25.73 -8.29 39.08
C GLN A 966 25.23 -9.61 39.69
N GLU A 967 24.05 -9.60 40.30
CA GLU A 967 23.45 -10.81 40.88
C GLU A 967 23.02 -11.81 39.81
N PHE A 968 22.44 -11.34 38.71
CA PHE A 968 22.08 -12.20 37.58
C PHE A 968 23.29 -12.96 37.04
N HIS A 969 24.37 -12.24 36.72
CA HIS A 969 25.60 -12.83 36.22
C HIS A 969 26.27 -13.75 37.26
N ARG A 970 26.23 -13.41 38.55
CA ARG A 970 26.77 -14.27 39.62
C ARG A 970 26.05 -15.60 39.69
N ASN A 971 24.72 -15.58 39.60
CA ASN A 971 23.92 -16.80 39.58
C ASN A 971 24.17 -17.61 38.29
N LEU A 972 24.36 -16.94 37.15
CA LEU A 972 24.67 -17.59 35.88
C LEU A 972 26.05 -18.30 35.87
N GLN A 973 27.02 -17.77 36.63
CA GLN A 973 28.34 -18.39 36.83
C GLN A 973 28.37 -19.43 37.97
N SER A 974 27.27 -19.61 38.71
CA SER A 974 27.27 -20.47 39.89
C SER A 974 27.45 -21.95 39.55
N GLN A 975 28.12 -22.69 40.45
CA GLN A 975 28.29 -24.14 40.32
C GLN A 975 26.97 -24.91 40.46
N GLU A 976 25.92 -24.27 40.99
CA GLU A 976 24.57 -24.82 41.15
C GLU A 976 23.84 -25.04 39.81
N ARG A 977 24.43 -24.62 38.67
CA ARG A 977 23.87 -24.75 37.31
C ARG A 977 22.44 -24.21 37.20
N LYS A 978 22.17 -23.07 37.84
CA LYS A 978 20.89 -22.35 37.68
C LYS A 978 20.64 -22.05 36.21
N THR A 979 19.38 -22.17 35.78
CA THR A 979 18.97 -21.74 34.45
C THR A 979 19.05 -20.22 34.31
N LYS A 980 18.91 -19.70 33.09
CA LYS A 980 18.85 -18.25 32.84
C LYS A 980 17.67 -17.62 33.59
N ALA A 981 16.50 -18.25 33.55
CA ALA A 981 15.31 -17.77 34.24
C ALA A 981 15.47 -17.81 35.77
N GLU A 982 16.06 -18.87 36.31
CA GLU A 982 16.32 -18.99 37.76
C GLU A 982 17.35 -17.96 38.24
N SER A 983 18.35 -17.66 37.40
CA SER A 983 19.37 -16.65 37.68
C SER A 983 18.77 -15.26 37.76
N LEU A 984 17.86 -14.90 36.84
CA LEU A 984 17.16 -13.61 36.87
C LEU A 984 16.23 -13.50 38.08
N ARG A 985 15.44 -14.55 38.33
CA ARG A 985 14.57 -14.63 39.51
C ARG A 985 15.35 -14.42 40.81
N ALA A 986 16.50 -15.08 40.97
CA ALA A 986 17.31 -14.94 42.18
C ALA A 986 17.79 -13.50 42.39
N ALA A 987 18.13 -12.80 41.30
CA ALA A 987 18.49 -11.38 41.35
C ALA A 987 17.28 -10.50 41.72
N GLU A 988 16.13 -10.70 41.09
CA GLU A 988 14.90 -9.94 41.37
C GLU A 988 14.43 -10.13 42.83
N LEU A 989 14.47 -11.36 43.33
CA LEU A 989 14.10 -11.66 44.72
C LEU A 989 15.03 -11.00 45.73
N LYS A 990 16.33 -10.89 45.42
CA LYS A 990 17.28 -10.20 46.28
C LYS A 990 16.95 -8.70 46.38
N LEU A 991 16.61 -8.06 45.27
CA LEU A 991 16.16 -6.67 45.27
C LEU A 991 14.82 -6.51 46.01
N LEU A 992 13.86 -7.42 45.80
CA LEU A 992 12.57 -7.42 46.49
C LEU A 992 12.72 -7.48 48.03
N GLN A 993 13.70 -8.25 48.52
CA GLN A 993 14.00 -8.36 49.95
C GLN A 993 14.66 -7.09 50.52
N ASN A 994 15.32 -6.29 49.69
CA ASN A 994 15.93 -5.03 50.10
C ASN A 994 14.84 -3.95 50.31
N PRO A 995 14.70 -3.36 51.52
CA PRO A 995 13.70 -2.33 51.78
C PRO A 995 13.78 -1.11 50.84
N LYS A 996 14.98 -0.80 50.31
CA LYS A 996 15.19 0.29 49.35
C LYS A 996 14.58 -0.01 47.97
N TYR A 997 14.57 -1.28 47.56
CA TYR A 997 14.19 -1.70 46.20
C TYR A 997 12.94 -2.58 46.14
N ARG A 998 12.16 -2.63 47.23
CA ARG A 998 10.98 -3.51 47.34
C ARG A 998 9.92 -3.27 46.26
N HIS A 999 9.77 -2.03 45.79
CA HIS A 999 8.78 -1.68 44.76
C HIS A 999 9.12 -2.36 43.41
N PRO A 1000 8.15 -2.95 42.67
CA PRO A 1000 8.42 -3.68 41.42
C PRO A 1000 9.13 -2.87 40.34
N PHE A 1001 9.04 -1.54 40.37
CA PHE A 1001 9.82 -0.65 39.50
C PHE A 1001 11.30 -1.05 39.40
N PHE A 1002 11.93 -1.45 40.52
CA PHE A 1002 13.37 -1.67 40.62
C PHE A 1002 13.84 -3.03 40.13
N TRP A 1003 12.94 -4.03 40.08
CA TRP A 1003 13.29 -5.42 39.78
C TRP A 1003 12.46 -6.02 38.65
N ALA A 1004 11.17 -5.71 38.56
CA ALA A 1004 10.28 -6.22 37.50
C ALA A 1004 10.46 -5.51 36.15
N SER A 1005 11.34 -4.51 36.08
CA SER A 1005 11.64 -3.79 34.84
C SER A 1005 12.33 -4.69 33.82
N PHE A 1006 13.05 -5.72 34.25
CA PHE A 1006 13.75 -6.62 33.34
C PHE A 1006 12.94 -7.89 33.06
N SER A 1007 13.05 -8.39 31.85
CA SER A 1007 12.41 -9.62 31.40
C SER A 1007 13.39 -10.45 30.61
N LEU A 1008 13.40 -11.76 30.86
CA LEU A 1008 14.12 -12.73 30.05
C LEU A 1008 13.21 -13.20 28.91
N ILE A 1009 13.59 -12.90 27.67
CA ILE A 1009 12.86 -13.28 26.46
C ILE A 1009 13.69 -14.32 25.70
N GLY A 1010 13.07 -15.44 25.31
CA GLY A 1010 13.67 -16.55 24.59
C GLY A 1010 13.89 -17.77 25.48
N GLU A 1011 14.94 -18.53 25.17
CA GLU A 1011 15.29 -19.79 25.82
C GLU A 1011 15.74 -19.52 27.27
N GLY A 1012 14.96 -19.97 28.26
CA GLY A 1012 15.19 -19.67 29.67
C GLY A 1012 15.88 -20.79 30.47
N ASN A 1013 15.95 -22.00 29.92
CA ASN A 1013 16.20 -23.24 30.66
C ASN A 1013 17.61 -23.82 30.51
#